data_AF-A0A7V4KIR3-F1
#
_entry.id   AF-A0A7V4KIR3-F1
#
_cell.length_a   1.000
_cell.length_b   1.000
_cell.length_c   1.000
_cell.angle_alpha   90.00
_cell.angle_beta   90.00
_cell.angle_gamma   90.00
#
_symmetry.space_group_name_H-M   'P 1'
#
loop_
_entity.id
_entity.type
_entity.pdbx_description
1 polymer ?
#
loop_
_entity_poly.entity_id
_entity_poly.type
_entity_poly.pdbx_seq_one_letter_code
_entity_poly.pdbx_strand_id
1 'polypeptide(L)'
;MPLKNNSTYFWQIITYDNGYPPPQLSSASAVYKFFIKNSSPTSFELLSPQNGSIVDTQNVQLFWDQANELDLEPVFYTVVWSTDNFKTFYSSSGLTSTNFILQNIIDNTTYFWYVYAYDIWNFATGSQSTFWFIVDNIPQNPLRFELLSPQNNAVLYNTFVTFYWQQTTDPDPYDNISYILKISTTSDLQQVVFSTQTVSTSFYLPSGVLEVNNTYYWTVIAVSSRSGSTEADSSPYKFYIFNTPPTKPKLVYPENKEVISISSVTLSWIAPVDPQFHEFYYELYISSTGQQSWVKIVLPKEQDEFLIENLVDDTTYWWYVVAIDTYQAKSFSEIYTFFTSYENLPPSTPTVLSPQNNETIFLPYTIKWTTSTDNDIFDYVSYKIELSTEINFSTLLKYFYTQNTFIELTDFTIPFGTYYLRIIAYDSKNLEVYSYVTKFFVPYYTPQIFLPQNNEVVTKLPIKFLFSKIEPVVITDTITYKLVVSSYTDFRTKTEILSYTTFYNFYTEGVLNPATYYLFVEVIDNSGHTGKSVTQAFIIPDTAPPSPKNITVSTEGIKWDSVNIENFWQYRIYFGGDFDNIYRIGVSTIPMFRLEKLYDGFYTVKTVNQFGVESKDNIFVKVKQNEQMNFYFSDDKMLLVCVPQSEGITVEIVKLQQEQPEIVLAYDIISEKQKTKKFCELQFVKPQQDENFYIEFFDGYNWIPIPFSQDKNKMYVSTQYLGKYRIVKTTEPKPAELAILGCSPKKKIITPNNDGVNDYIEFHYNLTIEGSVYDLNFRKVCKLKHRAANILYFDGKDDEDKLLPAGIYLYQINSVTENKTFKGIVVIKY
;
A
#
# COMPACT_ATOMS: atom_id res chain seq x y z
N MET A 1 14.64 -158.81 48.67
CA MET A 1 15.38 -157.52 48.66
C MET A 1 14.81 -156.69 47.54
N PRO A 2 14.49 -155.39 47.76
CA PRO A 2 14.17 -154.51 46.65
C PRO A 2 15.36 -154.44 45.69
N LEU A 3 15.07 -154.36 44.39
CA LEU A 3 16.08 -154.22 43.35
C LEU A 3 16.63 -152.80 43.42
N LYS A 4 17.97 -152.64 43.47
CA LYS A 4 18.66 -151.34 43.42
C LYS A 4 18.62 -150.72 42.02
N ASN A 5 18.47 -149.40 41.96
CA ASN A 5 18.59 -148.62 40.74
C ASN A 5 19.97 -148.66 40.09
N ASN A 6 20.01 -148.25 38.83
CA ASN A 6 21.19 -148.18 37.97
C ASN A 6 21.96 -149.52 37.88
N SER A 7 21.24 -150.64 38.05
CA SER A 7 21.79 -151.98 38.14
C SER A 7 21.13 -152.91 37.12
N THR A 8 21.90 -153.83 36.54
CA THR A 8 21.39 -154.88 35.65
C THR A 8 21.06 -156.12 36.48
N TYR A 9 19.83 -156.58 36.40
CA TYR A 9 19.38 -157.83 37.02
C TYR A 9 19.21 -158.91 35.95
N PHE A 10 19.56 -160.13 36.34
CA PHE A 10 19.42 -161.32 35.52
C PHE A 10 18.41 -162.25 36.18
N TRP A 11 17.49 -162.80 35.40
CA TRP A 11 16.52 -163.77 35.89
C TRP A 11 16.32 -164.90 34.87
N GLN A 12 15.98 -166.08 35.37
CA GLN A 12 15.58 -167.22 34.57
C GLN A 12 14.51 -167.99 35.34
N ILE A 13 13.61 -168.65 34.62
CA ILE A 13 12.63 -169.55 35.23
C ILE A 13 13.21 -170.96 35.19
N ILE A 14 13.31 -171.58 36.35
CA ILE A 14 13.69 -172.97 36.49
C ILE A 14 12.44 -173.76 36.85
N THR A 15 12.15 -174.81 36.09
CA THR A 15 11.04 -175.73 36.40
C THR A 15 11.56 -177.02 37.01
N TYR A 16 10.85 -177.52 38.01
CA TYR A 16 11.12 -178.78 38.69
C TYR A 16 9.86 -179.66 38.61
N ASP A 17 10.02 -180.92 38.19
CA ASP A 17 8.94 -181.91 38.20
C ASP A 17 8.86 -182.61 39.58
N ASN A 18 7.64 -182.78 40.11
CA ASN A 18 7.35 -183.08 41.51
C ASN A 18 7.18 -184.59 41.81
N GLY A 19 8.16 -185.41 41.38
CA GLY A 19 8.31 -186.81 41.80
C GLY A 19 9.32 -186.97 42.96
N TYR A 20 8.92 -187.61 44.06
CA TYR A 20 9.71 -187.90 45.27
C TYR A 20 10.93 -188.85 45.02
N PRO A 21 12.04 -188.76 45.80
CA PRO A 21 13.09 -187.74 45.87
C PRO A 21 14.42 -188.24 45.22
N PRO A 22 15.30 -187.42 44.57
CA PRO A 22 15.43 -185.96 44.56
C PRO A 22 14.91 -185.29 43.26
N PRO A 23 14.56 -183.98 43.29
CA PRO A 23 14.10 -183.24 42.10
C PRO A 23 15.24 -183.13 41.08
N GLN A 24 15.10 -183.78 39.93
CA GLN A 24 15.97 -183.53 38.77
C GLN A 24 15.41 -182.35 37.97
N LEU A 25 16.29 -181.40 37.63
CA LEU A 25 15.99 -180.24 36.78
C LEU A 25 15.37 -180.71 35.45
N SER A 26 14.09 -180.36 35.21
CA SER A 26 13.38 -180.78 33.99
C SER A 26 13.69 -179.85 32.81
N SER A 27 13.83 -178.54 33.06
CA SER A 27 14.39 -177.55 32.13
C SER A 27 14.52 -176.17 32.78
N ALA A 28 15.45 -175.35 32.28
CA ALA A 28 15.55 -173.93 32.59
C ALA A 28 15.32 -173.09 31.33
N SER A 29 14.66 -171.94 31.48
CA SER A 29 14.55 -170.95 30.41
C SER A 29 15.91 -170.32 30.09
N ALA A 30 15.99 -169.54 29.00
CA ALA A 30 17.11 -168.61 28.82
C ALA A 30 17.19 -167.61 29.98
N VAL A 31 18.39 -167.10 30.26
CA VAL A 31 18.60 -166.00 31.20
C VAL A 31 18.23 -164.70 30.52
N TYR A 32 17.20 -164.04 31.04
CA TYR A 32 16.80 -162.71 30.63
C TYR A 32 17.45 -161.67 31.54
N LYS A 33 17.71 -160.48 31.00
CA LYS A 33 18.22 -159.35 31.79
C LYS A 33 17.35 -158.13 31.60
N PHE A 34 17.25 -157.31 32.65
CA PHE A 34 16.69 -155.97 32.58
C PHE A 34 17.54 -155.01 33.40
N PHE A 35 17.49 -153.74 33.04
CA PHE A 35 18.20 -152.66 33.72
C PHE A 35 17.18 -151.74 34.36
N ILE A 36 17.33 -151.48 35.65
CA ILE A 36 16.51 -150.47 36.32
C ILE A 36 17.24 -149.14 36.15
N LYS A 37 16.67 -148.23 35.36
CA LYS A 37 17.21 -146.89 35.14
C LYS A 37 16.74 -145.98 36.29
N ASN A 38 17.65 -145.14 36.81
CA ASN A 38 17.27 -144.10 37.78
C ASN A 38 16.37 -143.05 37.12
N SER A 39 15.46 -142.46 37.89
CA SER A 39 14.56 -141.40 37.42
C SER A 39 15.02 -140.03 37.95
N SER A 40 14.97 -138.98 37.13
CA SER A 40 15.14 -137.62 37.63
C SER A 40 13.96 -137.24 38.54
N PRO A 41 14.13 -136.27 39.46
CA PRO A 41 13.00 -135.69 40.20
C PRO A 41 11.86 -135.22 39.28
N THR A 42 10.61 -135.26 39.73
CA THR A 42 9.44 -134.83 38.93
C THR A 42 9.48 -133.32 38.66
N SER A 43 8.79 -132.87 37.61
CA SER A 43 8.57 -131.43 37.39
C SER A 43 7.78 -130.81 38.56
N PHE A 44 8.02 -129.53 38.81
CA PHE A 44 7.39 -128.75 39.87
C PHE A 44 7.18 -127.31 39.40
N GLU A 45 6.27 -126.58 40.06
CA GLU A 45 5.91 -125.20 39.73
C GLU A 45 6.57 -124.19 40.68
N LEU A 46 6.71 -122.95 40.21
CA LEU A 46 7.09 -121.80 41.05
C LEU A 46 5.80 -121.18 41.61
N LEU A 47 5.82 -120.76 42.88
CA LEU A 47 4.62 -120.33 43.59
C LEU A 47 4.64 -118.82 43.90
N SER A 48 5.69 -118.35 44.55
CA SER A 48 5.78 -116.96 45.04
C SER A 48 7.21 -116.41 44.92
N PRO A 49 7.39 -115.12 44.62
CA PRO A 49 6.39 -114.16 44.17
C PRO A 49 5.69 -114.60 42.87
N GLN A 50 4.43 -114.21 42.66
CA GLN A 50 3.71 -114.55 41.43
C GLN A 50 4.44 -113.97 40.21
N ASN A 51 4.35 -114.65 39.07
CA ASN A 51 5.00 -114.17 37.85
C ASN A 51 4.48 -112.78 37.45
N GLY A 52 5.37 -111.80 37.37
CA GLY A 52 5.06 -110.40 37.08
C GLY A 52 4.55 -109.58 38.26
N SER A 53 4.65 -110.08 39.50
CA SER A 53 4.21 -109.33 40.68
C SER A 53 5.18 -108.20 41.05
N ILE A 54 4.65 -107.20 41.76
CA ILE A 54 5.43 -106.17 42.44
C ILE A 54 5.51 -106.54 43.92
N VAL A 55 6.67 -106.37 44.53
CA VAL A 55 6.90 -106.66 45.96
C VAL A 55 7.45 -105.43 46.66
N ASP A 56 6.94 -105.17 47.86
CA ASP A 56 7.20 -103.99 48.69
C ASP A 56 8.15 -104.31 49.86
N THR A 57 9.08 -105.24 49.65
CA THR A 57 10.04 -105.65 50.66
C THR A 57 11.44 -105.89 50.08
N GLN A 58 12.47 -105.52 50.84
CA GLN A 58 13.87 -105.81 50.51
C GLN A 58 14.30 -107.27 50.77
N ASN A 59 13.42 -108.07 51.38
CA ASN A 59 13.68 -109.47 51.70
C ASN A 59 12.58 -110.34 51.08
N VAL A 60 12.80 -110.79 49.85
CA VAL A 60 11.79 -111.53 49.09
C VAL A 60 11.99 -113.03 49.25
N GLN A 61 10.96 -113.71 49.74
CA GLN A 61 10.97 -115.15 49.87
C GLN A 61 10.42 -115.80 48.59
N LEU A 62 11.29 -116.54 47.92
CA LEU A 62 10.97 -117.40 46.78
C LEU A 62 10.43 -118.74 47.30
N PHE A 63 9.32 -119.21 46.73
CA PHE A 63 8.69 -120.49 47.06
C PHE A 63 8.38 -121.28 45.79
N TRP A 64 8.61 -122.59 45.85
CA TRP A 64 8.29 -123.53 44.77
C TRP A 64 7.68 -124.81 45.33
N ASP A 65 7.08 -125.63 44.48
CA ASP A 65 6.54 -126.93 44.87
C ASP A 65 7.64 -127.96 45.11
N GLN A 66 7.38 -128.92 46.00
CA GLN A 66 8.27 -130.04 46.21
C GLN A 66 8.29 -130.95 44.97
N ALA A 67 9.46 -131.14 44.37
CA ALA A 67 9.70 -132.20 43.41
C ALA A 67 9.71 -133.55 44.14
N ASN A 68 9.00 -134.54 43.59
CA ASN A 68 8.98 -135.90 44.12
C ASN A 68 10.00 -136.75 43.37
N GLU A 69 10.51 -137.78 44.04
CA GLU A 69 11.41 -138.76 43.44
C GLU A 69 10.73 -140.13 43.56
N LEU A 70 10.73 -140.91 42.47
CA LEU A 70 9.95 -142.17 42.36
C LEU A 70 10.55 -143.29 43.22
N ASP A 71 11.86 -143.21 43.46
CA ASP A 71 12.65 -144.15 44.25
C ASP A 71 12.83 -143.70 45.72
N LEU A 72 12.12 -142.62 46.10
CA LEU A 72 12.07 -142.01 47.44
C LEU A 72 13.43 -141.48 47.93
N GLU A 73 14.29 -141.07 47.00
CA GLU A 73 15.58 -140.43 47.33
C GLU A 73 15.40 -138.96 47.77
N PRO A 74 16.30 -138.43 48.64
CA PRO A 74 16.28 -137.01 48.99
C PRO A 74 16.51 -136.10 47.78
N VAL A 75 15.71 -135.04 47.67
CA VAL A 75 15.81 -134.03 46.61
C VAL A 75 16.46 -132.76 47.14
N PHE A 76 17.43 -132.22 46.39
CA PHE A 76 18.10 -130.96 46.66
C PHE A 76 17.80 -129.94 45.57
N TYR A 77 17.72 -128.66 45.92
CA TYR A 77 17.40 -127.59 44.97
C TYR A 77 18.58 -126.65 44.76
N THR A 78 18.67 -126.13 43.53
CA THR A 78 19.47 -124.95 43.19
C THR A 78 18.55 -123.87 42.65
N VAL A 79 18.47 -122.75 43.36
CA VAL A 79 17.77 -121.55 42.88
C VAL A 79 18.75 -120.66 42.12
N VAL A 80 18.31 -120.15 40.97
CA VAL A 80 19.09 -119.25 40.12
C VAL A 80 18.29 -117.97 39.91
N TRP A 81 18.93 -116.81 40.09
CA TRP A 81 18.28 -115.52 39.89
C TRP A 81 19.18 -114.52 39.17
N SER A 82 18.57 -113.50 38.54
CA SER A 82 19.24 -112.50 37.73
C SER A 82 18.46 -111.19 37.69
N THR A 83 19.16 -110.07 37.51
CA THR A 83 18.56 -108.74 37.28
C THR A 83 18.64 -108.28 35.82
N ASP A 84 19.25 -109.08 34.94
CA ASP A 84 19.50 -108.73 33.53
C ASP A 84 19.02 -109.82 32.56
N ASN A 85 18.01 -110.59 32.99
CA ASN A 85 17.43 -111.72 32.28
C ASN A 85 18.46 -112.81 31.93
N PHE A 86 19.27 -113.16 32.93
CA PHE A 86 20.30 -114.22 32.93
C PHE A 86 21.48 -114.00 31.98
N LYS A 87 21.78 -112.76 31.58
CA LYS A 87 23.11 -112.45 31.00
C LYS A 87 24.19 -112.63 32.06
N THR A 88 23.88 -112.22 33.28
CA THR A 88 24.59 -112.57 34.51
C THR A 88 23.60 -113.21 35.48
N PHE A 89 24.07 -114.14 36.31
CA PHE A 89 23.21 -114.80 37.28
C PHE A 89 23.95 -115.12 38.58
N TYR A 90 23.16 -115.23 39.63
CA TYR A 90 23.56 -115.72 40.93
C TYR A 90 22.81 -117.02 41.20
N SER A 91 23.38 -117.89 42.03
CA SER A 91 22.71 -119.14 42.39
C SER A 91 23.05 -119.57 43.81
N SER A 92 22.17 -120.36 44.41
CA SER A 92 22.37 -121.02 45.69
C SER A 92 21.94 -122.47 45.56
N SER A 93 22.85 -123.41 45.85
CA SER A 93 22.66 -124.85 45.63
C SER A 93 22.68 -125.63 46.95
N GLY A 94 22.17 -126.87 46.91
CA GLY A 94 22.14 -127.78 48.06
C GLY A 94 20.98 -127.51 49.03
N LEU A 95 19.96 -126.78 48.59
CA LEU A 95 18.79 -126.45 49.42
C LEU A 95 17.92 -127.69 49.64
N THR A 96 17.53 -127.98 50.88
CA THR A 96 16.61 -129.10 51.20
C THR A 96 15.18 -128.65 51.47
N SER A 97 14.96 -127.34 51.54
CA SER A 97 13.64 -126.71 51.68
C SER A 97 13.16 -126.17 50.34
N THR A 98 11.85 -126.03 50.18
CA THR A 98 11.22 -125.50 48.97
C THR A 98 11.05 -123.97 48.99
N ASN A 99 11.95 -123.28 49.69
CA ASN A 99 11.96 -121.83 49.76
C ASN A 99 13.38 -121.27 49.90
N PHE A 100 13.56 -120.02 49.47
CA PHE A 100 14.82 -119.29 49.55
C PHE A 100 14.56 -117.79 49.70
N ILE A 101 15.30 -117.10 50.58
CA ILE A 101 15.14 -115.65 50.79
C ILE A 101 16.24 -114.91 50.05
N LEU A 102 15.85 -114.06 49.11
CA LEU A 102 16.71 -113.02 48.55
C LEU A 102 16.73 -111.82 49.50
N GLN A 103 17.89 -111.52 50.08
CA GLN A 103 18.07 -110.42 51.02
C GLN A 103 18.74 -109.22 50.36
N ASN A 104 18.40 -108.02 50.82
CA ASN A 104 18.99 -106.75 50.36
C ASN A 104 18.91 -106.57 48.84
N ILE A 105 17.78 -106.97 48.25
CA ILE A 105 17.54 -106.75 46.81
C ILE A 105 17.41 -105.25 46.52
N ILE A 106 17.80 -104.87 45.31
CA ILE A 106 17.84 -103.48 44.87
C ILE A 106 16.42 -103.05 44.50
N ASP A 107 16.05 -101.87 44.97
CA ASP A 107 14.77 -101.24 44.65
C ASP A 107 14.68 -100.87 43.17
N ASN A 108 13.46 -100.70 42.63
CA ASN A 108 13.21 -100.33 41.23
C ASN A 108 13.92 -101.24 40.22
N THR A 109 14.11 -102.51 40.60
CA THR A 109 14.84 -103.53 39.84
C THR A 109 13.98 -104.74 39.57
N THR A 110 14.00 -105.24 38.33
CA THR A 110 13.36 -106.49 37.95
C THR A 110 14.26 -107.68 38.25
N TYR A 111 13.76 -108.66 38.99
CA TYR A 111 14.43 -109.93 39.29
C TYR A 111 13.74 -111.07 38.55
N PHE A 112 14.53 -111.88 37.85
CA PHE A 112 14.12 -113.12 37.19
C PHE A 112 14.68 -114.29 37.97
N TRP A 113 13.92 -115.37 38.14
CA TRP A 113 14.39 -116.55 38.87
C TRP A 113 13.76 -117.86 38.38
N TYR A 114 14.51 -118.95 38.52
CA TYR A 114 14.07 -120.32 38.29
C TYR A 114 14.80 -121.28 39.23
N VAL A 115 14.35 -122.53 39.32
CA VAL A 115 14.91 -123.53 40.25
C VAL A 115 15.19 -124.84 39.53
N TYR A 116 16.29 -125.51 39.87
CA TYR A 116 16.55 -126.92 39.49
C TYR A 116 16.43 -127.82 40.72
N ALA A 117 15.76 -128.97 40.58
CA ALA A 117 15.74 -130.06 41.56
C ALA A 117 16.70 -131.17 41.13
N TYR A 118 17.46 -131.72 42.08
CA TYR A 118 18.48 -132.76 41.89
C TYR A 118 18.24 -133.93 42.84
N ASP A 119 18.46 -135.16 42.37
CA ASP A 119 18.57 -136.34 43.22
C ASP A 119 20.00 -136.49 43.81
N ILE A 120 20.23 -137.54 44.61
CA ILE A 120 21.56 -137.86 45.18
C ILE A 120 22.60 -138.29 44.13
N TRP A 121 22.17 -138.53 42.88
CA TRP A 121 23.00 -138.95 41.76
C TRP A 121 23.22 -137.84 40.71
N ASN A 122 22.80 -136.60 41.02
CA ASN A 122 22.85 -135.40 40.18
C ASN A 122 21.98 -135.42 38.90
N PHE A 123 20.96 -136.27 38.80
CA PHE A 123 19.93 -136.09 37.77
C PHE A 123 19.06 -134.89 38.12
N ALA A 124 18.84 -134.01 37.14
CA ALA A 124 18.22 -132.71 37.37
C ALA A 124 16.92 -132.53 36.59
N THR A 125 15.96 -131.82 37.19
CA THR A 125 14.75 -131.31 36.54
C THR A 125 14.60 -129.83 36.85
N GLY A 126 14.45 -128.99 35.83
CA GLY A 126 14.18 -127.56 36.00
C GLY A 126 12.71 -127.29 36.32
N SER A 127 12.43 -126.16 36.96
CA SER A 127 11.09 -125.63 37.09
C SER A 127 10.46 -125.44 35.71
N GLN A 128 9.14 -125.58 35.62
CA GLN A 128 8.44 -125.49 34.33
C GLN A 128 8.46 -124.10 33.70
N SER A 129 8.78 -123.08 34.48
CA SER A 129 8.80 -121.69 34.05
C SER A 129 9.89 -120.91 34.79
N THR A 130 10.23 -119.76 34.24
CA THR A 130 10.97 -118.69 34.90
C THR A 130 9.96 -117.65 35.38
N PHE A 131 10.01 -117.31 36.65
CA PHE A 131 9.21 -116.22 37.19
C PHE A 131 10.03 -114.94 37.25
N TRP A 132 9.36 -113.79 37.19
CA TRP A 132 9.98 -112.50 37.46
C TRP A 132 9.10 -111.67 38.40
N PHE A 133 9.73 -110.73 39.10
CA PHE A 133 9.05 -109.74 39.95
C PHE A 133 9.83 -108.43 39.95
N ILE A 134 9.17 -107.33 40.32
CA ILE A 134 9.80 -106.01 40.49
C ILE A 134 9.77 -105.64 41.96
N VAL A 135 10.88 -105.11 42.45
CA VAL A 135 11.00 -104.54 43.79
C VAL A 135 10.61 -103.07 43.74
N ASP A 136 9.65 -102.68 44.56
CA ASP A 136 9.11 -101.32 44.71
C ASP A 136 8.79 -101.12 46.21
N ASN A 137 9.83 -101.05 47.03
CA ASN A 137 9.76 -101.02 48.49
C ASN A 137 9.95 -99.60 49.06
N ILE A 138 10.59 -98.69 48.32
CA ILE A 138 10.81 -97.32 48.78
C ILE A 138 10.08 -96.36 47.85
N PRO A 139 8.93 -95.78 48.26
CA PRO A 139 8.26 -94.77 47.45
C PRO A 139 9.17 -93.58 47.14
N GLN A 140 9.35 -93.27 45.86
CA GLN A 140 10.10 -92.15 45.34
C GLN A 140 9.14 -91.16 44.66
N ASN A 141 9.39 -89.87 44.86
CA ASN A 141 8.61 -88.83 44.18
C ASN A 141 9.11 -88.65 42.73
N PRO A 142 8.30 -88.04 41.85
CA PRO A 142 8.73 -87.66 40.51
C PRO A 142 10.05 -86.86 40.53
N LEU A 143 10.88 -87.02 39.49
CA LEU A 143 12.13 -86.26 39.37
C LEU A 143 11.87 -84.74 39.27
N ARG A 144 12.90 -83.94 39.56
CA ARG A 144 12.84 -82.48 39.39
C ARG A 144 12.66 -82.09 37.92
N PHE A 145 12.00 -80.97 37.68
CA PHE A 145 11.71 -80.43 36.34
C PHE A 145 11.55 -78.91 36.39
N GLU A 146 11.69 -78.25 35.23
CA GLU A 146 11.67 -76.79 35.12
C GLU A 146 10.38 -76.23 34.49
N LEU A 147 10.08 -74.96 34.81
CA LEU A 147 9.06 -74.15 34.14
C LEU A 147 9.67 -73.49 32.89
N LEU A 148 8.97 -73.54 31.75
CA LEU A 148 9.51 -73.05 30.47
C LEU A 148 8.89 -71.74 30.01
N SER A 149 7.56 -71.62 30.04
CA SER A 149 6.85 -70.42 29.58
C SER A 149 5.52 -70.25 30.30
N PRO A 150 5.11 -69.02 30.67
CA PRO A 150 5.87 -67.77 30.56
C PRO A 150 7.15 -67.77 31.41
N GLN A 151 8.24 -67.21 30.91
CA GLN A 151 9.50 -67.11 31.65
C GLN A 151 9.33 -66.26 32.92
N ASN A 152 10.20 -66.47 33.91
CA ASN A 152 10.18 -65.68 35.13
C ASN A 152 10.44 -64.19 34.83
N ASN A 153 9.58 -63.32 35.37
CA ASN A 153 9.47 -61.89 35.10
C ASN A 153 9.02 -61.51 33.68
N ALA A 154 8.36 -62.40 32.93
CA ALA A 154 7.80 -62.07 31.63
C ALA A 154 6.75 -60.95 31.71
N VAL A 155 6.71 -60.09 30.69
CA VAL A 155 5.61 -59.14 30.47
C VAL A 155 4.79 -59.62 29.29
N LEU A 156 3.51 -59.84 29.52
CA LEU A 156 2.55 -60.28 28.51
C LEU A 156 1.57 -59.14 28.23
N TYR A 157 0.97 -59.16 27.04
CA TYR A 157 -0.02 -58.16 26.63
C TYR A 157 -1.42 -58.73 26.49
N ASN A 158 -1.59 -60.03 26.72
CA ASN A 158 -2.86 -60.74 26.56
C ASN A 158 -3.22 -61.49 27.84
N THR A 159 -4.53 -61.60 28.09
CA THR A 159 -5.09 -62.35 29.24
C THR A 159 -5.24 -63.84 28.96
N PHE A 160 -5.10 -64.26 27.69
CA PHE A 160 -4.88 -65.66 27.36
C PHE A 160 -3.38 -65.98 27.39
N VAL A 161 -3.02 -67.09 28.01
CA VAL A 161 -1.62 -67.48 28.23
C VAL A 161 -1.46 -68.97 28.01
N THR A 162 -0.41 -69.38 27.29
CA THR A 162 -0.06 -70.80 27.18
C THR A 162 1.10 -71.11 28.10
N PHE A 163 0.88 -72.01 29.05
CA PHE A 163 1.89 -72.48 29.99
C PHE A 163 2.58 -73.71 29.44
N TYR A 164 3.90 -73.79 29.61
CA TYR A 164 4.72 -74.93 29.23
C TYR A 164 5.71 -75.24 30.35
N TRP A 165 5.88 -76.51 30.66
CA TRP A 165 6.86 -77.01 31.63
C TRP A 165 7.55 -78.27 31.09
N GLN A 166 8.68 -78.62 31.68
CA GLN A 166 9.44 -79.81 31.30
C GLN A 166 8.73 -81.09 31.75
N GLN A 167 8.78 -82.13 30.92
CA GLN A 167 8.32 -83.47 31.31
C GLN A 167 9.24 -84.06 32.39
N THR A 168 8.66 -84.67 33.42
CA THR A 168 9.38 -85.48 34.41
C THR A 168 8.97 -86.96 34.33
N THR A 169 9.74 -87.82 35.00
CA THR A 169 9.51 -89.26 35.15
C THR A 169 9.55 -89.64 36.62
N ASP A 170 8.79 -90.66 37.01
CA ASP A 170 8.85 -91.22 38.35
C ASP A 170 9.86 -92.38 38.35
N PRO A 171 10.81 -92.44 39.31
CA PRO A 171 11.71 -93.58 39.45
C PRO A 171 10.99 -94.91 39.70
N ASP A 172 9.81 -94.87 40.33
CA ASP A 172 9.06 -96.08 40.70
C ASP A 172 8.36 -96.69 39.48
N PRO A 173 8.64 -97.96 39.15
CA PRO A 173 8.02 -98.64 38.02
C PRO A 173 6.49 -98.65 38.15
N TYR A 174 5.80 -98.33 37.06
CA TYR A 174 4.33 -98.28 36.93
C TYR A 174 3.65 -97.07 37.59
N ASP A 175 4.39 -96.08 38.08
CA ASP A 175 3.82 -94.80 38.47
C ASP A 175 3.54 -93.91 37.26
N ASN A 176 2.32 -93.38 37.22
CA ASN A 176 1.91 -92.41 36.22
C ASN A 176 2.00 -91.00 36.81
N ILE A 177 2.50 -90.06 36.02
CA ILE A 177 2.60 -88.66 36.42
C ILE A 177 1.46 -87.84 35.82
N SER A 178 0.90 -86.99 36.66
CA SER A 178 0.06 -85.86 36.24
C SER A 178 0.62 -84.57 36.82
N TYR A 179 0.21 -83.43 36.28
CA TYR A 179 0.71 -82.11 36.65
C TYR A 179 -0.45 -81.25 37.13
N ILE A 180 -0.29 -80.63 38.29
CA ILE A 180 -1.20 -79.60 38.81
C ILE A 180 -0.59 -78.23 38.52
N LEU A 181 -1.18 -77.49 37.59
CA LEU A 181 -0.88 -76.07 37.37
C LEU A 181 -1.62 -75.23 38.40
N LYS A 182 -0.94 -74.26 39.01
CA LYS A 182 -1.54 -73.23 39.87
C LYS A 182 -1.08 -71.84 39.42
N ILE A 183 -2.01 -70.89 39.39
CA ILE A 183 -1.75 -69.48 39.11
C ILE A 183 -2.36 -68.67 40.25
N SER A 184 -1.60 -67.73 40.81
CA SER A 184 -1.92 -66.96 42.02
C SER A 184 -1.59 -65.48 41.81
N THR A 185 -2.28 -64.59 42.54
CA THR A 185 -1.92 -63.16 42.63
C THR A 185 -0.85 -62.88 43.69
N THR A 186 -0.54 -63.84 44.55
CA THR A 186 0.50 -63.74 45.59
C THR A 186 1.63 -64.75 45.37
N SER A 187 2.85 -64.35 45.71
CA SER A 187 4.07 -65.16 45.54
C SER A 187 4.15 -66.38 46.47
N ASP A 188 3.40 -66.37 47.56
CA ASP A 188 3.26 -67.49 48.50
C ASP A 188 2.16 -68.49 48.09
N LEU A 189 1.53 -68.26 46.93
CA LEU A 189 0.45 -69.06 46.35
C LEU A 189 -0.79 -69.22 47.25
N GLN A 190 -1.01 -68.30 48.20
CA GLN A 190 -2.21 -68.32 49.06
C GLN A 190 -3.48 -67.83 48.33
N GLN A 191 -3.34 -66.99 47.30
CA GLN A 191 -4.45 -66.46 46.51
C GLN A 191 -4.50 -67.05 45.09
N VAL A 192 -4.77 -68.35 45.01
CA VAL A 192 -4.90 -69.06 43.72
C VAL A 192 -6.13 -68.57 42.95
N VAL A 193 -5.90 -68.01 41.77
CA VAL A 193 -6.94 -67.57 40.83
C VAL A 193 -7.29 -68.65 39.80
N PHE A 194 -6.39 -69.62 39.57
CA PHE A 194 -6.63 -70.74 38.67
C PHE A 194 -5.85 -71.98 39.09
N SER A 195 -6.48 -73.15 39.02
CA SER A 195 -5.79 -74.43 39.14
C SER A 195 -6.45 -75.52 38.29
N THR A 196 -5.62 -76.36 37.70
CA THR A 196 -6.07 -77.50 36.88
C THR A 196 -5.07 -78.64 36.97
N GLN A 197 -5.53 -79.87 36.70
CA GLN A 197 -4.69 -81.06 36.64
C GLN A 197 -4.72 -81.63 35.21
N THR A 198 -3.56 -81.97 34.67
CA THR A 198 -3.40 -82.50 33.30
C THR A 198 -2.26 -83.50 33.22
N VAL A 199 -2.29 -84.41 32.25
CA VAL A 199 -1.16 -85.31 31.93
C VAL A 199 -0.24 -84.73 30.86
N SER A 200 -0.63 -83.61 30.24
CA SER A 200 0.19 -82.89 29.26
C SER A 200 1.25 -82.02 29.95
N THR A 201 2.23 -81.57 29.17
CA THR A 201 3.27 -80.62 29.59
C THR A 201 2.97 -79.18 29.19
N SER A 202 1.75 -78.92 28.74
CA SER A 202 1.27 -77.59 28.41
C SER A 202 -0.20 -77.39 28.79
N PHE A 203 -0.57 -76.12 28.96
CA PHE A 203 -1.95 -75.72 29.21
C PHE A 203 -2.25 -74.35 28.59
N TYR A 204 -3.29 -74.26 27.75
CA TYR A 204 -3.80 -73.00 27.23
C TYR A 204 -4.88 -72.45 28.17
N LEU A 205 -4.59 -71.33 28.83
CA LEU A 205 -5.56 -70.59 29.61
C LEU A 205 -6.25 -69.56 28.70
N PRO A 206 -7.56 -69.69 28.43
CA PRO A 206 -8.31 -68.69 27.67
C PRO A 206 -8.46 -67.38 28.46
N SER A 207 -8.87 -66.31 27.77
CA SER A 207 -9.19 -65.03 28.40
C SER A 207 -10.35 -65.15 29.40
N GLY A 208 -10.45 -64.21 30.33
CA GLY A 208 -11.52 -64.11 31.33
C GLY A 208 -11.15 -64.62 32.74
N VAL A 209 -9.97 -65.22 32.90
CA VAL A 209 -9.44 -65.62 34.22
C VAL A 209 -8.42 -64.61 34.74
N LEU A 210 -7.56 -64.10 33.86
CA LEU A 210 -6.54 -63.11 34.20
C LEU A 210 -7.01 -61.72 33.78
N GLU A 211 -6.70 -60.74 34.61
CA GLU A 211 -6.87 -59.31 34.35
C GLU A 211 -5.56 -58.65 33.94
N VAL A 212 -5.65 -57.61 33.11
CA VAL A 212 -4.52 -56.75 32.73
C VAL A 212 -4.08 -55.86 33.90
N ASN A 213 -2.87 -55.31 33.80
CA ASN A 213 -2.21 -54.50 34.82
C ASN A 213 -2.06 -55.17 36.18
N ASN A 214 -1.97 -56.51 36.18
CA ASN A 214 -1.80 -57.33 37.36
C ASN A 214 -0.59 -58.27 37.22
N THR A 215 0.04 -58.53 38.36
CA THR A 215 1.13 -59.50 38.50
C THR A 215 0.56 -60.85 38.92
N TYR A 216 1.02 -61.92 38.27
CA TYR A 216 0.68 -63.30 38.61
C TYR A 216 1.92 -64.13 38.88
N TYR A 217 1.74 -65.16 39.68
CA TYR A 217 2.73 -66.15 40.05
C TYR A 217 2.19 -67.52 39.65
N TRP A 218 2.99 -68.35 39.01
CA TRP A 218 2.57 -69.67 38.58
C TRP A 218 3.58 -70.75 38.93
N THR A 219 3.08 -71.94 39.24
CA THR A 219 3.84 -73.14 39.54
C THR A 219 3.18 -74.36 38.93
N VAL A 220 3.95 -75.42 38.75
CA VAL A 220 3.47 -76.74 38.38
C VAL A 220 3.99 -77.74 39.40
N ILE A 221 3.10 -78.62 39.86
CA ILE A 221 3.41 -79.72 40.77
C ILE A 221 3.20 -81.03 40.02
N ALA A 222 4.26 -81.82 39.83
CA ALA A 222 4.14 -83.18 39.33
C ALA A 222 3.67 -84.10 40.46
N VAL A 223 2.62 -84.87 40.21
CA VAL A 223 1.95 -85.76 41.16
C VAL A 223 1.99 -87.18 40.60
N SER A 224 2.55 -88.09 41.39
CA SER A 224 2.51 -89.53 41.10
C SER A 224 1.15 -90.14 41.47
N SER A 225 0.77 -91.21 40.77
CA SER A 225 -0.42 -92.00 41.07
C SER A 225 -0.36 -92.81 42.37
N ARG A 226 0.83 -93.18 42.87
CA ARG A 226 0.98 -94.05 44.06
C ARG A 226 1.98 -93.52 45.10
N SER A 227 2.90 -92.64 44.70
CA SER A 227 3.85 -91.99 45.62
C SER A 227 3.40 -90.56 45.98
N GLY A 228 4.34 -89.62 46.07
CA GLY A 228 4.10 -88.23 46.42
C GLY A 228 4.13 -87.26 45.24
N SER A 229 4.64 -86.07 45.48
CA SER A 229 4.67 -84.99 44.51
C SER A 229 5.97 -84.19 44.56
N THR A 230 6.34 -83.63 43.41
CA THR A 230 7.52 -82.76 43.26
C THR A 230 7.08 -81.44 42.63
N GLU A 231 7.40 -80.32 43.27
CA GLU A 231 7.20 -78.99 42.69
C GLU A 231 8.32 -78.66 41.69
N ALA A 232 8.00 -77.87 40.66
CA ALA A 232 8.98 -77.41 39.69
C ALA A 232 10.12 -76.59 40.34
N ASP A 233 11.32 -76.69 39.78
CA ASP A 233 12.50 -75.99 40.29
C ASP A 233 12.39 -74.47 40.09
N SER A 234 12.92 -73.70 41.04
CA SER A 234 12.91 -72.22 41.03
C SER A 234 11.50 -71.60 40.92
N SER A 235 10.49 -72.32 41.39
CA SER A 235 9.08 -71.93 41.44
C SER A 235 8.73 -71.05 42.66
N PRO A 236 7.69 -70.18 42.60
CA PRO A 236 6.87 -69.89 41.41
C PRO A 236 7.52 -68.86 40.49
N TYR A 237 7.24 -68.98 39.18
CA TYR A 237 7.61 -67.95 38.20
C TYR A 237 6.62 -66.80 38.24
N LYS A 238 7.11 -65.57 38.11
CA LYS A 238 6.32 -64.34 38.05
C LYS A 238 6.09 -63.91 36.61
N PHE A 239 4.92 -63.38 36.27
CA PHE A 239 4.71 -62.60 35.05
C PHE A 239 3.75 -61.43 35.32
N TYR A 240 3.80 -60.42 34.47
CA TYR A 240 2.94 -59.24 34.54
C TYR A 240 2.17 -59.10 33.24
N ILE A 241 0.87 -58.91 33.31
CA ILE A 241 0.07 -58.58 32.12
C ILE A 241 -0.02 -57.06 32.06
N PHE A 242 0.49 -56.45 31.01
CA PHE A 242 0.48 -55.00 30.80
C PHE A 242 -0.51 -54.62 29.71
N ASN A 243 -1.26 -53.55 29.93
CA ASN A 243 -2.09 -52.95 28.90
C ASN A 243 -1.91 -51.43 28.87
N THR A 244 -1.78 -50.86 27.68
CA THR A 244 -1.87 -49.41 27.48
C THR A 244 -3.04 -49.09 26.55
N PRO A 245 -3.77 -48.01 26.80
CA PRO A 245 -4.85 -47.62 25.90
C PRO A 245 -4.32 -47.31 24.49
N PRO A 246 -5.20 -47.31 23.47
CA PRO A 246 -4.88 -46.84 22.14
C PRO A 246 -4.30 -45.42 22.17
N THR A 247 -3.57 -45.00 21.13
CA THR A 247 -3.21 -43.58 20.99
C THR A 247 -4.46 -42.70 20.93
N LYS A 248 -4.30 -41.39 21.12
CA LYS A 248 -5.46 -40.48 21.08
C LYS A 248 -5.98 -40.34 19.65
N PRO A 249 -7.31 -40.43 19.41
CA PRO A 249 -7.88 -40.01 18.13
C PRO A 249 -7.55 -38.54 17.86
N LYS A 250 -7.19 -38.20 16.61
CA LYS A 250 -6.86 -36.82 16.22
C LYS A 250 -8.00 -36.24 15.40
N LEU A 251 -8.70 -35.25 15.94
CA LEU A 251 -9.82 -34.60 15.25
C LEU A 251 -9.33 -33.85 14.00
N VAL A 252 -10.07 -33.97 12.90
CA VAL A 252 -9.73 -33.39 11.59
C VAL A 252 -10.76 -32.34 11.19
N TYR A 253 -12.04 -32.71 11.14
CA TYR A 253 -13.10 -31.81 10.69
C TYR A 253 -14.35 -31.94 11.57
N PRO A 254 -15.08 -30.86 11.86
CA PRO A 254 -14.70 -29.46 11.61
C PRO A 254 -13.46 -29.05 12.41
N GLU A 255 -12.70 -28.07 11.92
CA GLU A 255 -11.58 -27.49 12.66
C GLU A 255 -12.06 -26.85 13.96
N ASN A 256 -11.18 -26.77 14.97
CA ASN A 256 -11.58 -26.22 16.25
C ASN A 256 -11.94 -24.73 16.13
N LYS A 257 -13.18 -24.40 16.49
CA LYS A 257 -13.86 -23.10 16.39
C LYS A 257 -14.25 -22.70 14.96
N GLU A 258 -14.35 -23.66 14.04
CA GLU A 258 -14.85 -23.41 12.69
C GLU A 258 -16.33 -22.97 12.70
N VAL A 259 -16.71 -22.15 11.71
CA VAL A 259 -18.10 -21.76 11.45
C VAL A 259 -18.63 -22.58 10.26
N ILE A 260 -19.76 -23.25 10.47
CA ILE A 260 -20.42 -24.12 9.49
C ILE A 260 -21.68 -23.45 8.98
N SER A 261 -21.75 -23.21 7.66
CA SER A 261 -22.82 -22.47 6.99
C SER A 261 -23.90 -23.35 6.35
N ILE A 262 -24.06 -24.58 6.85
CA ILE A 262 -25.13 -25.51 6.46
C ILE A 262 -25.62 -26.28 7.70
N SER A 263 -26.85 -26.80 7.67
CA SER A 263 -27.49 -27.48 8.82
C SER A 263 -27.02 -28.93 9.06
N SER A 264 -25.90 -29.34 8.47
CA SER A 264 -25.32 -30.69 8.60
C SER A 264 -23.80 -30.65 8.54
N VAL A 265 -23.12 -31.49 9.31
CA VAL A 265 -21.64 -31.58 9.32
C VAL A 265 -21.19 -33.04 9.47
N THR A 266 -20.17 -33.45 8.73
CA THR A 266 -19.51 -34.75 8.91
C THR A 266 -18.32 -34.60 9.82
N LEU A 267 -18.40 -35.07 11.06
CA LEU A 267 -17.25 -35.11 11.97
C LEU A 267 -16.25 -36.14 11.46
N SER A 268 -14.95 -35.85 11.47
CA SER A 268 -13.92 -36.82 11.08
C SER A 268 -12.68 -36.73 11.96
N TRP A 269 -12.02 -37.87 12.15
CA TRP A 269 -10.80 -38.00 12.95
C TRP A 269 -9.84 -39.00 12.33
N ILE A 270 -8.56 -38.90 12.67
CA ILE A 270 -7.57 -39.92 12.32
C ILE A 270 -7.66 -41.04 13.35
N ALA A 271 -7.80 -42.27 12.86
CA ALA A 271 -7.83 -43.47 13.67
C ALA A 271 -6.56 -43.59 14.55
N PRO A 272 -6.72 -43.96 15.84
CA PRO A 272 -5.61 -44.25 16.72
C PRO A 272 -5.00 -45.62 16.42
N VAL A 273 -3.86 -45.88 17.05
CA VAL A 273 -3.16 -47.16 16.98
C VAL A 273 -3.04 -47.70 18.38
N ASP A 274 -3.40 -48.96 18.57
CA ASP A 274 -3.15 -49.67 19.82
C ASP A 274 -1.72 -50.24 19.83
N PRO A 275 -0.84 -49.85 20.78
CA PRO A 275 0.55 -50.32 20.79
C PRO A 275 0.71 -51.82 21.02
N GLN A 276 -0.31 -52.49 21.58
CA GLN A 276 -0.34 -53.92 21.81
C GLN A 276 -1.19 -54.67 20.77
N PHE A 277 -1.71 -53.97 19.75
CA PHE A 277 -2.59 -54.49 18.71
C PHE A 277 -3.92 -55.06 19.25
N HIS A 278 -4.40 -54.54 20.39
CA HIS A 278 -5.74 -54.87 20.85
C HIS A 278 -6.79 -54.25 19.94
N GLU A 279 -7.91 -54.97 19.78
CA GLU A 279 -9.10 -54.41 19.14
C GLU A 279 -9.66 -53.27 20.00
N PHE A 280 -10.26 -52.28 19.36
CA PHE A 280 -10.85 -51.12 20.03
C PHE A 280 -12.12 -50.66 19.31
N TYR A 281 -12.88 -49.76 19.94
CA TYR A 281 -14.05 -49.09 19.38
C TYR A 281 -14.06 -47.62 19.80
N TYR A 282 -14.90 -46.81 19.16
CA TYR A 282 -15.02 -45.40 19.51
C TYR A 282 -16.29 -45.12 20.31
N GLU A 283 -16.19 -44.13 21.20
CA GLU A 283 -17.33 -43.39 21.73
C GLU A 283 -17.21 -41.93 21.29
N LEU A 284 -18.12 -41.47 20.42
CA LEU A 284 -18.26 -40.09 20.02
C LEU A 284 -19.19 -39.39 21.00
N TYR A 285 -18.74 -38.25 21.53
CA TYR A 285 -19.52 -37.40 22.42
C TYR A 285 -19.78 -36.06 21.73
N ILE A 286 -21.04 -35.63 21.70
CA ILE A 286 -21.44 -34.31 21.18
C ILE A 286 -22.41 -33.60 22.12
N SER A 287 -22.31 -32.28 22.20
CA SER A 287 -23.24 -31.43 22.96
C SER A 287 -23.53 -30.12 22.25
N SER A 288 -24.76 -29.62 22.40
CA SER A 288 -25.19 -28.25 22.07
C SER A 288 -25.48 -27.38 23.31
N THR A 289 -25.33 -27.93 24.52
CA THR A 289 -25.63 -27.24 25.81
C THR A 289 -24.37 -26.98 26.64
N GLY A 290 -23.22 -26.90 25.97
CA GLY A 290 -21.90 -26.85 26.62
C GLY A 290 -21.49 -28.21 27.19
N GLN A 291 -20.55 -28.23 28.12
CA GLN A 291 -20.03 -29.48 28.70
C GLN A 291 -20.95 -30.10 29.77
N GLN A 292 -22.21 -29.65 29.88
CA GLN A 292 -23.15 -30.07 30.92
C GLN A 292 -23.87 -31.39 30.61
N SER A 293 -24.17 -31.64 29.33
CA SER A 293 -24.88 -32.84 28.88
C SER A 293 -24.32 -33.30 27.54
N TRP A 294 -24.01 -34.58 27.40
CA TRP A 294 -23.43 -35.15 26.19
C TRP A 294 -24.31 -36.24 25.60
N VAL A 295 -24.50 -36.19 24.28
CA VAL A 295 -25.01 -37.30 23.49
C VAL A 295 -23.84 -38.22 23.17
N LYS A 296 -23.95 -39.48 23.58
CA LYS A 296 -22.94 -40.52 23.34
C LYS A 296 -23.37 -41.44 22.20
N ILE A 297 -22.46 -41.68 21.27
CA ILE A 297 -22.65 -42.57 20.11
C ILE A 297 -21.49 -43.58 20.12
N VAL A 298 -21.79 -44.87 19.98
CA VAL A 298 -20.79 -45.94 19.95
C VAL A 298 -20.55 -46.35 18.50
N LEU A 299 -19.30 -46.35 18.04
CA LEU A 299 -18.91 -46.61 16.65
C LEU A 299 -17.84 -47.71 16.59
N PRO A 300 -17.81 -48.54 15.53
CA PRO A 300 -16.76 -49.55 15.33
C PRO A 300 -15.43 -48.89 14.91
N LYS A 301 -14.30 -49.61 15.01
CA LYS A 301 -12.97 -49.05 14.69
C LYS A 301 -12.81 -48.62 13.23
N GLU A 302 -13.57 -49.22 12.32
CA GLU A 302 -13.54 -48.93 10.89
C GLU A 302 -14.17 -47.57 10.55
N GLN A 303 -14.90 -46.97 11.48
CA GLN A 303 -15.60 -45.71 11.28
C GLN A 303 -14.77 -44.54 11.82
N ASP A 304 -14.22 -43.75 10.92
CA ASP A 304 -13.42 -42.55 11.21
C ASP A 304 -14.16 -41.23 10.91
N GLU A 305 -15.44 -41.35 10.54
CA GLU A 305 -16.35 -40.23 10.29
C GLU A 305 -17.79 -40.46 10.78
N PHE A 306 -18.50 -39.37 11.07
CA PHE A 306 -19.90 -39.39 11.52
C PHE A 306 -20.68 -38.15 11.05
N LEU A 307 -21.72 -38.36 10.23
CA LEU A 307 -22.61 -37.30 9.76
C LEU A 307 -23.64 -36.91 10.84
N ILE A 308 -23.74 -35.61 11.11
CA ILE A 308 -24.79 -35.02 11.94
C ILE A 308 -25.65 -34.14 11.04
N GLU A 309 -26.96 -34.34 11.13
CA GLU A 309 -27.98 -33.56 10.42
C GLU A 309 -28.85 -32.79 11.42
N ASN A 310 -29.58 -31.80 10.91
CA ASN A 310 -30.53 -30.97 11.69
C ASN A 310 -29.85 -30.22 12.84
N LEU A 311 -28.66 -29.67 12.58
CA LEU A 311 -28.00 -28.75 13.51
C LEU A 311 -28.86 -27.50 13.65
N VAL A 312 -29.00 -26.99 14.87
CA VAL A 312 -29.75 -25.76 15.16
C VAL A 312 -28.87 -24.58 14.81
N ASP A 313 -29.40 -23.58 14.11
CA ASP A 313 -28.64 -22.37 13.78
C ASP A 313 -28.23 -21.58 15.03
N ASP A 314 -27.25 -20.70 14.89
CA ASP A 314 -26.68 -19.89 15.97
C ASP A 314 -26.28 -20.68 17.23
N THR A 315 -25.90 -21.95 17.03
CA THR A 315 -25.59 -22.87 18.13
C THR A 315 -24.13 -23.31 18.07
N THR A 316 -23.46 -23.23 19.22
CA THR A 316 -22.13 -23.82 19.40
C THR A 316 -22.28 -25.30 19.76
N TYR A 317 -21.52 -26.15 19.09
CA TYR A 317 -21.42 -27.57 19.37
C TYR A 317 -20.03 -27.92 19.90
N TRP A 318 -19.97 -28.80 20.89
CA TRP A 318 -18.74 -29.37 21.44
C TRP A 318 -18.70 -30.85 21.10
N TRP A 319 -17.55 -31.36 20.68
CA TRP A 319 -17.41 -32.77 20.41
C TRP A 319 -16.01 -33.29 20.69
N TYR A 320 -15.92 -34.57 21.02
CA TYR A 320 -14.66 -35.31 21.16
C TYR A 320 -14.90 -36.80 20.95
N VAL A 321 -13.82 -37.52 20.67
CA VAL A 321 -13.83 -38.96 20.39
C VAL A 321 -12.96 -39.66 21.42
N VAL A 322 -13.49 -40.75 21.97
CA VAL A 322 -12.77 -41.65 22.88
C VAL A 322 -12.50 -42.96 22.17
N ALA A 323 -11.26 -43.43 22.15
CA ALA A 323 -10.96 -44.80 21.73
C ALA A 323 -10.83 -45.70 22.96
N ILE A 324 -11.46 -46.87 22.90
CA ILE A 324 -11.57 -47.80 24.02
C ILE A 324 -11.17 -49.19 23.54
N ASP A 325 -10.14 -49.77 24.13
CA ASP A 325 -9.70 -51.13 23.79
C ASP A 325 -10.61 -52.22 24.38
N THR A 326 -10.35 -53.47 23.97
CA THR A 326 -11.04 -54.67 24.51
C THR A 326 -10.95 -54.83 26.03
N TYR A 327 -9.97 -54.22 26.69
CA TYR A 327 -9.78 -54.24 28.14
C TYR A 327 -10.27 -52.96 28.84
N GLN A 328 -11.06 -52.13 28.15
CA GLN A 328 -11.66 -50.89 28.65
C GLN A 328 -10.67 -49.75 28.96
N ALA A 329 -9.41 -49.83 28.53
CA ALA A 329 -8.50 -48.69 28.64
C ALA A 329 -8.86 -47.64 27.58
N LYS A 330 -8.81 -46.37 27.98
CA LYS A 330 -9.36 -45.25 27.20
C LYS A 330 -8.32 -44.21 26.84
N SER A 331 -8.43 -43.66 25.63
CA SER A 331 -7.73 -42.45 25.22
C SER A 331 -8.73 -41.43 24.68
N PHE A 332 -8.49 -40.16 24.98
CA PHE A 332 -9.40 -39.07 24.66
C PHE A 332 -8.73 -38.16 23.62
N SER A 333 -9.48 -37.78 22.59
CA SER A 333 -9.11 -36.64 21.76
C SER A 333 -9.18 -35.33 22.56
N GLU A 334 -8.71 -34.24 21.95
CA GLU A 334 -9.06 -32.90 22.41
C GLU A 334 -10.57 -32.65 22.21
N ILE A 335 -11.11 -31.66 22.92
CA ILE A 335 -12.49 -31.19 22.70
C ILE A 335 -12.45 -30.11 21.63
N TYR A 336 -13.09 -30.36 20.49
CA TYR A 336 -13.28 -29.37 19.44
C TYR A 336 -14.65 -28.72 19.56
N THR A 337 -14.71 -27.49 19.08
CA THR A 337 -15.96 -26.73 18.98
C THR A 337 -16.21 -26.33 17.54
N PHE A 338 -17.46 -26.19 17.15
CA PHE A 338 -17.84 -25.51 15.91
C PHE A 338 -19.12 -24.72 16.15
N PHE A 339 -19.30 -23.64 15.41
CA PHE A 339 -20.49 -22.79 15.45
C PHE A 339 -21.27 -22.98 14.16
N THR A 340 -22.59 -23.00 14.25
CA THR A 340 -23.47 -23.09 13.08
C THR A 340 -24.07 -21.71 12.82
N SER A 341 -23.96 -21.24 11.58
CA SER A 341 -24.47 -19.94 11.13
C SER A 341 -24.81 -20.04 9.64
N TYR A 342 -26.02 -20.50 9.36
CA TYR A 342 -26.49 -20.80 8.02
C TYR A 342 -27.79 -20.10 7.65
N GLU A 343 -28.57 -19.60 8.61
CA GLU A 343 -29.53 -18.53 8.32
C GLU A 343 -28.81 -17.19 8.39
N ASN A 344 -29.33 -16.21 7.66
CA ASN A 344 -28.79 -14.86 7.66
C ASN A 344 -29.93 -13.90 7.93
N LEU A 345 -29.82 -13.12 8.99
CA LEU A 345 -30.78 -12.11 9.41
C LEU A 345 -30.32 -10.74 8.92
N PRO A 346 -31.22 -9.87 8.45
CA PRO A 346 -30.84 -8.51 8.09
C PRO A 346 -30.45 -7.71 9.35
N PRO A 347 -29.59 -6.70 9.23
CA PRO A 347 -29.28 -5.78 10.32
C PRO A 347 -30.53 -5.08 10.87
N SER A 348 -30.45 -4.57 12.11
CA SER A 348 -31.52 -3.72 12.67
C SER A 348 -31.66 -2.41 11.87
N THR A 349 -32.89 -1.90 11.71
CA THR A 349 -33.15 -0.68 10.91
C THR A 349 -32.46 0.58 11.48
N PRO A 350 -31.65 1.32 10.68
CA PRO A 350 -31.07 2.58 11.12
C PRO A 350 -32.12 3.71 11.13
N THR A 351 -31.99 4.63 12.09
CA THR A 351 -32.85 5.83 12.20
C THR A 351 -32.03 7.09 11.90
N VAL A 352 -32.49 7.92 10.97
CA VAL A 352 -31.84 9.20 10.65
C VAL A 352 -32.01 10.18 11.83
N LEU A 353 -30.89 10.67 12.34
CA LEU A 353 -30.83 11.64 13.45
C LEU A 353 -30.69 13.08 12.93
N SER A 354 -29.97 13.28 11.83
CA SER A 354 -29.87 14.56 11.14
C SER A 354 -29.64 14.31 9.64
N PRO A 355 -30.37 14.97 8.72
CA PRO A 355 -31.42 15.95 9.00
C PRO A 355 -32.68 15.34 9.62
N GLN A 356 -33.41 16.13 10.38
CA GLN A 356 -34.78 15.87 10.79
C GLN A 356 -35.72 16.01 9.58
N ASN A 357 -36.88 15.34 9.65
CA ASN A 357 -37.84 15.42 8.55
C ASN A 357 -38.37 16.85 8.36
N ASN A 358 -38.31 17.34 7.12
CA ASN A 358 -38.53 18.72 6.70
C ASN A 358 -37.52 19.76 7.22
N GLU A 359 -36.34 19.33 7.69
CA GLU A 359 -35.27 20.26 8.08
C GLU A 359 -34.71 21.01 6.87
N THR A 360 -34.37 22.28 7.06
CA THR A 360 -33.57 23.06 6.10
C THR A 360 -32.10 22.98 6.51
N ILE A 361 -31.24 22.45 5.64
CA ILE A 361 -29.81 22.26 5.90
C ILE A 361 -28.93 23.14 5.02
N PHE A 362 -27.70 23.42 5.49
CA PHE A 362 -26.71 24.25 4.81
C PHE A 362 -25.39 23.50 4.70
N LEU A 363 -24.70 23.63 3.57
CA LEU A 363 -23.42 22.96 3.36
C LEU A 363 -22.25 23.79 3.91
N PRO A 364 -21.21 23.16 4.50
CA PRO A 364 -21.11 21.71 4.71
C PRO A 364 -22.04 21.22 5.81
N TYR A 365 -22.69 20.06 5.59
CA TYR A 365 -23.63 19.46 6.54
C TYR A 365 -23.25 18.03 6.88
N THR A 366 -23.44 17.60 8.13
CA THR A 366 -23.20 16.22 8.54
C THR A 366 -24.53 15.47 8.69
N ILE A 367 -24.74 14.48 7.83
CA ILE A 367 -25.84 13.51 7.98
C ILE A 367 -25.42 12.51 9.06
N LYS A 368 -26.30 12.23 10.02
CA LYS A 368 -26.07 11.26 11.11
C LYS A 368 -27.25 10.31 11.26
N TRP A 369 -26.99 9.07 11.65
CA TRP A 369 -28.01 8.06 11.94
C TRP A 369 -27.60 7.21 13.15
N THR A 370 -28.52 6.38 13.64
CA THR A 370 -28.24 5.42 14.72
C THR A 370 -27.45 4.23 14.19
N THR A 371 -26.58 3.67 15.04
CA THR A 371 -25.91 2.41 14.74
C THR A 371 -26.92 1.27 14.62
N SER A 372 -26.83 0.51 13.54
CA SER A 372 -27.47 -0.78 13.34
C SER A 372 -26.60 -1.90 13.88
N THR A 373 -27.21 -2.91 14.49
CA THR A 373 -26.57 -4.15 14.93
C THR A 373 -27.09 -5.32 14.11
N ASP A 374 -26.20 -6.27 13.82
CA ASP A 374 -26.58 -7.57 13.29
C ASP A 374 -26.65 -8.59 14.43
N ASN A 375 -27.61 -9.51 14.36
CA ASN A 375 -27.71 -10.61 15.32
C ASN A 375 -26.81 -11.79 14.90
N ASP A 376 -26.47 -11.88 13.61
CA ASP A 376 -25.58 -12.91 13.08
C ASP A 376 -24.16 -12.66 13.58
N ILE A 377 -23.60 -13.67 14.26
CA ILE A 377 -22.27 -13.55 14.85
C ILE A 377 -21.23 -13.44 13.71
N PHE A 378 -20.33 -12.47 13.83
CA PHE A 378 -19.26 -12.12 12.87
C PHE A 378 -19.67 -11.30 11.65
N ASP A 379 -20.95 -10.98 11.50
CA ASP A 379 -21.38 -10.03 10.46
C ASP A 379 -21.10 -8.58 10.89
N TYR A 380 -20.56 -7.80 9.96
CA TYR A 380 -20.31 -6.38 10.15
C TYR A 380 -21.30 -5.57 9.34
N VAL A 381 -21.91 -4.56 10.00
CA VAL A 381 -22.89 -3.70 9.35
C VAL A 381 -22.19 -2.55 8.64
N SER A 382 -22.48 -2.39 7.36
CA SER A 382 -22.07 -1.24 6.55
C SER A 382 -23.29 -0.43 6.12
N TYR A 383 -23.08 0.82 5.72
CA TYR A 383 -24.17 1.72 5.33
C TYR A 383 -23.99 2.24 3.91
N LYS A 384 -25.09 2.22 3.16
CA LYS A 384 -25.26 2.93 1.90
C LYS A 384 -26.23 4.08 2.10
N ILE A 385 -25.80 5.29 1.77
CA ILE A 385 -26.57 6.52 1.92
C ILE A 385 -27.05 6.92 0.55
N GLU A 386 -28.35 7.10 0.35
CA GLU A 386 -28.93 7.48 -0.92
C GLU A 386 -29.63 8.83 -0.83
N LEU A 387 -29.35 9.71 -1.79
CA LEU A 387 -29.97 11.02 -1.96
C LEU A 387 -30.71 11.07 -3.29
N SER A 388 -31.96 11.54 -3.28
CA SER A 388 -32.79 11.69 -4.47
C SER A 388 -33.58 13.00 -4.44
N THR A 389 -34.00 13.48 -5.61
CA THR A 389 -35.00 14.55 -5.76
C THR A 389 -36.44 14.02 -5.77
N GLU A 390 -36.63 12.70 -5.82
CA GLU A 390 -37.93 12.03 -5.80
C GLU A 390 -38.07 11.10 -4.60
N ILE A 391 -39.26 11.10 -3.97
CA ILE A 391 -39.52 10.31 -2.75
C ILE A 391 -39.42 8.79 -2.96
N ASN A 392 -39.60 8.33 -4.19
CA ASN A 392 -39.55 6.92 -4.58
C ASN A 392 -38.14 6.46 -4.98
N PHE A 393 -37.15 7.37 -4.99
CA PHE A 393 -35.78 7.09 -5.42
C PHE A 393 -35.68 6.51 -6.85
N SER A 394 -36.63 6.86 -7.73
CA SER A 394 -36.63 6.44 -9.15
C SER A 394 -35.39 6.91 -9.91
N THR A 395 -34.89 8.09 -9.54
CA THR A 395 -33.65 8.70 -10.03
C THR A 395 -32.79 9.05 -8.82
N LEU A 396 -31.63 8.42 -8.73
CA LEU A 396 -30.70 8.65 -7.65
C LEU A 396 -29.80 9.84 -8.01
N LEU A 397 -29.81 10.87 -7.17
CA LEU A 397 -28.92 12.02 -7.34
C LEU A 397 -27.49 11.63 -6.99
N LYS A 398 -27.31 10.96 -5.85
CA LYS A 398 -26.02 10.48 -5.37
C LYS A 398 -26.17 9.40 -4.31
N TYR A 399 -25.12 8.60 -4.15
CA TYR A 399 -24.98 7.69 -3.03
C TYR A 399 -23.55 7.64 -2.50
N PHE A 400 -23.42 7.11 -1.28
CA PHE A 400 -22.17 6.95 -0.57
C PHE A 400 -22.15 5.61 0.17
N TYR A 401 -20.95 5.07 0.41
CA TYR A 401 -20.75 3.91 1.28
C TYR A 401 -19.83 4.30 2.44
N THR A 402 -20.15 3.81 3.65
CA THR A 402 -19.36 4.06 4.85
C THR A 402 -19.64 3.00 5.90
N GLN A 403 -18.70 2.79 6.81
CA GLN A 403 -18.90 2.00 8.03
C GLN A 403 -19.22 2.88 9.25
N ASN A 404 -19.08 4.20 9.11
CA ASN A 404 -19.42 5.16 10.17
C ASN A 404 -20.93 5.40 10.21
N THR A 405 -21.42 5.97 11.31
CA THR A 405 -22.82 6.41 11.46
C THR A 405 -23.05 7.87 11.07
N PHE A 406 -22.14 8.42 10.27
CA PHE A 406 -22.22 9.77 9.76
C PHE A 406 -21.51 9.92 8.41
N ILE A 407 -21.89 10.94 7.66
CA ILE A 407 -21.17 11.41 6.49
C ILE A 407 -21.21 12.94 6.41
N GLU A 408 -20.08 13.56 6.06
CA GLU A 408 -19.97 14.99 5.85
C GLU A 408 -20.17 15.33 4.37
N LEU A 409 -21.06 16.28 4.10
CA LEU A 409 -21.31 16.84 2.78
C LEU A 409 -20.45 18.10 2.58
N THR A 410 -19.16 17.94 2.27
CA THR A 410 -18.20 19.07 2.17
C THR A 410 -17.98 19.58 0.75
N ASP A 411 -17.81 18.69 -0.23
CA ASP A 411 -17.45 19.03 -1.63
C ASP A 411 -18.60 18.78 -2.63
N PHE A 412 -19.85 18.79 -2.16
CA PHE A 412 -20.98 18.36 -2.96
C PHE A 412 -21.91 19.52 -3.34
N THR A 413 -21.92 19.91 -4.61
CA THR A 413 -22.85 20.89 -5.19
C THR A 413 -24.24 20.29 -5.34
N ILE A 414 -24.94 20.12 -4.21
CA ILE A 414 -26.39 19.88 -4.23
C ILE A 414 -27.06 21.19 -4.67
N PRO A 415 -27.84 21.21 -5.76
CA PRO A 415 -28.65 22.38 -6.11
C PRO A 415 -29.55 22.79 -4.94
N PHE A 416 -30.06 24.00 -4.96
CA PHE A 416 -31.16 24.33 -4.07
C PHE A 416 -32.37 23.48 -4.44
N GLY A 417 -33.10 22.98 -3.45
CA GLY A 417 -34.21 22.08 -3.73
C GLY A 417 -34.66 21.25 -2.53
N THR A 418 -35.63 20.40 -2.81
CA THR A 418 -36.11 19.37 -1.88
C THR A 418 -35.39 18.07 -2.18
N TYR A 419 -34.88 17.42 -1.13
CA TYR A 419 -34.18 16.15 -1.22
C TYR A 419 -34.79 15.11 -0.30
N TYR A 420 -34.69 13.86 -0.72
CA TYR A 420 -35.09 12.67 0.02
C TYR A 420 -33.85 11.85 0.32
N LEU A 421 -33.69 11.48 1.58
CA LEU A 421 -32.60 10.69 2.13
C LEU A 421 -33.15 9.36 2.61
N ARG A 422 -32.45 8.27 2.30
CA ARG A 422 -32.59 7.00 3.01
C ARG A 422 -31.22 6.41 3.30
N ILE A 423 -31.11 5.74 4.44
CA ILE A 423 -29.93 5.01 4.87
C ILE A 423 -30.26 3.53 4.76
N ILE A 424 -29.40 2.78 4.09
CA ILE A 424 -29.51 1.34 3.93
C ILE A 424 -28.41 0.73 4.77
N ALA A 425 -28.77 -0.01 5.82
CA ALA A 425 -27.83 -0.84 6.54
C ALA A 425 -27.81 -2.21 5.87
N TYR A 426 -26.62 -2.75 5.62
CA TYR A 426 -26.45 -4.06 5.03
C TYR A 426 -25.33 -4.84 5.72
N ASP A 427 -25.51 -6.14 5.80
CA ASP A 427 -24.57 -7.08 6.41
C ASP A 427 -23.49 -7.54 5.42
N SER A 428 -22.67 -8.51 5.83
CA SER A 428 -21.57 -9.01 5.01
C SER A 428 -22.05 -9.88 3.84
N LYS A 429 -23.29 -10.38 3.89
CA LYS A 429 -23.94 -11.21 2.86
C LYS A 429 -24.91 -10.41 1.98
N ASN A 430 -24.95 -9.08 2.15
CA ASN A 430 -25.79 -8.12 1.43
C ASN A 430 -27.31 -8.23 1.68
N LEU A 431 -27.76 -8.72 2.85
CA LEU A 431 -29.15 -8.43 3.24
C LEU A 431 -29.25 -6.97 3.67
N GLU A 432 -30.27 -6.29 3.13
CA GLU A 432 -30.45 -4.86 3.30
C GLU A 432 -31.69 -4.54 4.13
N VAL A 433 -31.56 -3.54 5.00
CA VAL A 433 -32.68 -2.89 5.68
C VAL A 433 -32.65 -1.39 5.43
N TYR A 434 -33.83 -0.81 5.19
CA TYR A 434 -33.98 0.58 4.80
C TYR A 434 -34.49 1.41 5.97
N SER A 435 -33.87 2.57 6.22
CA SER A 435 -34.43 3.59 7.10
C SER A 435 -35.75 4.13 6.53
N TYR A 436 -36.53 4.80 7.37
CA TYR A 436 -37.57 5.70 6.87
C TYR A 436 -36.95 6.79 5.98
N VAL A 437 -37.73 7.24 4.99
CA VAL A 437 -37.32 8.32 4.09
C VAL A 437 -37.42 9.65 4.83
N THR A 438 -36.29 10.36 4.91
CA THR A 438 -36.21 11.71 5.48
C THR A 438 -36.23 12.73 4.35
N LYS A 439 -37.17 13.67 4.39
CA LYS A 439 -37.20 14.82 3.49
C LYS A 439 -36.43 15.97 4.11
N PHE A 440 -35.62 16.70 3.34
CA PHE A 440 -34.95 17.92 3.79
C PHE A 440 -34.82 18.94 2.65
N PHE A 441 -34.52 20.20 2.99
CA PHE A 441 -34.43 21.31 2.04
C PHE A 441 -33.03 21.91 2.05
N VAL A 442 -32.51 22.24 0.86
CA VAL A 442 -31.29 23.05 0.68
C VAL A 442 -31.70 24.38 0.06
N PRO A 443 -31.53 25.53 0.72
CA PRO A 443 -32.00 26.82 0.23
C PRO A 443 -31.08 27.43 -0.84
N TYR A 444 -31.63 28.32 -1.67
CA TYR A 444 -30.88 29.04 -2.70
C TYR A 444 -30.20 30.29 -2.12
N TYR A 445 -28.91 30.20 -1.87
CA TYR A 445 -28.11 31.28 -1.29
C TYR A 445 -27.11 31.91 -2.25
N THR A 446 -27.23 31.66 -3.56
CA THR A 446 -26.31 32.20 -4.58
C THR A 446 -26.97 33.34 -5.35
N PRO A 447 -26.53 34.60 -5.19
CA PRO A 447 -27.07 35.72 -5.95
C PRO A 447 -26.66 35.62 -7.43
N GLN A 448 -27.59 35.87 -8.34
CA GLN A 448 -27.33 35.96 -9.78
C GLN A 448 -27.11 37.43 -10.18
N ILE A 449 -26.05 37.73 -10.93
CA ILE A 449 -25.79 39.07 -11.47
C ILE A 449 -26.52 39.22 -12.83
N PHE A 450 -27.30 40.29 -12.96
CA PHE A 450 -28.03 40.67 -14.18
C PHE A 450 -27.35 41.80 -14.95
N LEU A 451 -26.77 42.78 -14.24
CA LEU A 451 -26.04 43.90 -14.82
C LEU A 451 -24.75 44.19 -14.01
N PRO A 452 -23.64 44.57 -14.66
CA PRO A 452 -23.42 44.46 -16.11
C PRO A 452 -23.52 43.00 -16.57
N GLN A 453 -23.97 42.77 -17.80
CA GLN A 453 -23.95 41.43 -18.39
C GLN A 453 -22.51 40.95 -18.55
N ASN A 454 -22.30 39.64 -18.55
CA ASN A 454 -20.96 39.09 -18.70
C ASN A 454 -20.33 39.53 -20.04
N ASN A 455 -19.19 40.20 -19.95
CA ASN A 455 -18.45 40.89 -21.02
C ASN A 455 -19.16 42.11 -21.63
N GLU A 456 -20.10 42.74 -20.92
CA GLU A 456 -20.71 43.99 -21.37
C GLU A 456 -19.67 45.12 -21.46
N VAL A 457 -19.71 45.90 -22.54
CA VAL A 457 -18.88 47.10 -22.71
C VAL A 457 -19.65 48.31 -22.19
N VAL A 458 -19.17 48.89 -21.09
CA VAL A 458 -19.81 50.04 -20.44
C VAL A 458 -19.31 51.33 -21.06
N THR A 459 -20.22 52.10 -21.67
CA THR A 459 -19.86 53.27 -22.48
C THR A 459 -20.06 54.62 -21.79
N LYS A 460 -20.75 54.67 -20.64
CA LYS A 460 -21.03 55.88 -19.86
C LYS A 460 -21.25 55.60 -18.37
N LEU A 461 -21.19 56.65 -17.54
CA LEU A 461 -21.56 56.62 -16.13
C LEU A 461 -23.03 57.05 -15.91
N PRO A 462 -23.71 56.58 -14.84
CA PRO A 462 -23.24 55.60 -13.85
C PRO A 462 -23.26 54.15 -14.36
N ILE A 463 -22.36 53.32 -13.83
CA ILE A 463 -22.41 51.85 -14.05
C ILE A 463 -23.48 51.26 -13.14
N LYS A 464 -24.47 50.59 -13.72
CA LYS A 464 -25.56 49.94 -12.98
C LYS A 464 -25.20 48.49 -12.67
N PHE A 465 -25.13 48.17 -11.38
CA PHE A 465 -25.04 46.80 -10.87
C PHE A 465 -26.42 46.33 -10.42
N LEU A 466 -26.87 45.19 -10.91
CA LEU A 466 -28.17 44.60 -10.58
C LEU A 466 -28.00 43.10 -10.38
N PHE A 467 -28.52 42.54 -9.28
CA PHE A 467 -28.44 41.12 -8.94
C PHE A 467 -29.77 40.61 -8.35
N SER A 468 -29.92 39.30 -8.20
CA SER A 468 -31.14 38.68 -7.67
C SER A 468 -31.33 38.95 -6.18
N LYS A 469 -32.59 39.05 -5.76
CA LYS A 469 -32.95 39.10 -4.35
C LYS A 469 -32.65 37.74 -3.70
N ILE A 470 -32.01 37.77 -2.55
CA ILE A 470 -31.91 36.63 -1.63
C ILE A 470 -32.93 36.85 -0.52
N GLU A 471 -33.75 35.84 -0.25
CA GLU A 471 -34.60 35.84 0.95
C GLU A 471 -33.75 35.37 2.14
N PRO A 472 -33.84 36.03 3.29
CA PRO A 472 -33.07 35.67 4.47
C PRO A 472 -33.45 34.29 5.00
N VAL A 473 -32.46 33.54 5.49
CA VAL A 473 -32.64 32.20 6.07
C VAL A 473 -33.65 32.22 7.21
N VAL A 474 -33.52 33.21 8.08
CA VAL A 474 -34.50 33.52 9.12
C VAL A 474 -35.34 34.68 8.61
N ILE A 475 -36.67 34.56 8.59
CA ILE A 475 -37.58 35.57 8.03
C ILE A 475 -37.38 36.96 8.65
N THR A 476 -36.82 37.03 9.86
CA THR A 476 -36.51 38.28 10.58
C THR A 476 -35.16 38.90 10.23
N ASP A 477 -34.29 38.20 9.51
CA ASP A 477 -32.94 38.68 9.21
C ASP A 477 -32.91 39.65 8.03
N THR A 478 -31.91 40.52 8.02
CA THR A 478 -31.65 41.42 6.90
C THR A 478 -30.51 40.89 6.05
N ILE A 479 -30.64 40.91 4.72
CA ILE A 479 -29.56 40.58 3.79
C ILE A 479 -28.70 41.81 3.50
N THR A 480 -27.40 41.66 3.69
CA THR A 480 -26.39 42.60 3.21
C THR A 480 -25.70 42.02 1.98
N TYR A 481 -25.64 42.80 0.90
CA TYR A 481 -24.92 42.45 -0.33
C TYR A 481 -23.57 43.19 -0.34
N LYS A 482 -22.50 42.45 -0.61
CA LYS A 482 -21.15 42.98 -0.80
C LYS A 482 -20.73 42.75 -2.24
N LEU A 483 -20.79 43.82 -3.05
CA LEU A 483 -20.32 43.83 -4.42
C LEU A 483 -18.79 44.02 -4.41
N VAL A 484 -18.07 43.07 -5.00
CA VAL A 484 -16.61 43.10 -5.12
C VAL A 484 -16.23 43.24 -6.57
N VAL A 485 -15.41 44.25 -6.90
CA VAL A 485 -14.96 44.57 -8.27
C VAL A 485 -13.44 44.68 -8.31
N SER A 486 -12.79 44.14 -9.35
CA SER A 486 -11.34 44.12 -9.50
C SER A 486 -10.93 44.11 -10.97
N SER A 487 -9.85 44.80 -11.34
CA SER A 487 -9.24 44.67 -12.69
C SER A 487 -8.31 43.44 -12.81
N TYR A 488 -8.13 42.69 -11.72
CA TYR A 488 -7.35 41.46 -11.66
C TYR A 488 -8.26 40.26 -11.38
N THR A 489 -8.04 39.16 -12.10
CA THR A 489 -8.79 37.90 -11.95
C THR A 489 -8.65 37.26 -10.57
N ASP A 490 -7.55 37.52 -9.87
CA ASP A 490 -7.24 37.03 -8.52
C ASP A 490 -7.79 37.93 -7.40
N PHE A 491 -8.43 39.06 -7.74
CA PHE A 491 -8.96 40.04 -6.80
C PHE A 491 -7.93 40.57 -5.78
N ARG A 492 -6.63 40.55 -6.11
CA ARG A 492 -5.55 41.06 -5.25
C ARG A 492 -5.69 42.54 -4.90
N THR A 493 -6.28 43.31 -5.81
CA THR A 493 -6.64 44.71 -5.60
C THR A 493 -8.09 44.85 -6.01
N LYS A 494 -8.95 45.16 -5.03
CA LYS A 494 -10.39 45.14 -5.21
C LYS A 494 -11.06 46.34 -4.56
N THR A 495 -12.19 46.74 -5.13
CA THR A 495 -13.14 47.69 -4.55
C THR A 495 -14.30 46.89 -3.99
N GLU A 496 -14.65 47.15 -2.73
CA GLU A 496 -15.75 46.50 -2.04
C GLU A 496 -16.84 47.53 -1.72
N ILE A 497 -18.07 47.21 -2.10
CA ILE A 497 -19.23 48.09 -1.97
C ILE A 497 -20.32 47.33 -1.22
N LEU A 498 -20.77 47.87 -0.09
CA LEU A 498 -21.90 47.33 0.66
C LEU A 498 -23.21 47.94 0.16
N SER A 499 -24.22 47.10 -0.09
CA SER A 499 -25.58 47.47 -0.47
C SER A 499 -26.58 46.65 0.34
N TYR A 500 -27.68 47.29 0.75
CA TYR A 500 -28.82 46.63 1.40
C TYR A 500 -29.97 46.37 0.42
N THR A 501 -29.72 46.59 -0.87
CA THR A 501 -30.69 46.38 -1.95
C THR A 501 -30.07 45.54 -3.05
N THR A 502 -30.89 45.03 -3.96
CA THR A 502 -30.47 44.17 -5.06
C THR A 502 -29.79 44.92 -6.22
N PHE A 503 -29.52 46.22 -6.06
CA PHE A 503 -28.85 47.04 -7.06
C PHE A 503 -27.92 48.08 -6.44
N TYR A 504 -27.00 48.59 -7.24
CA TYR A 504 -26.09 49.69 -6.89
C TYR A 504 -25.70 50.48 -8.16
N ASN A 505 -25.68 51.80 -8.09
CA ASN A 505 -25.20 52.66 -9.18
C ASN A 505 -23.84 53.26 -8.81
N PHE A 506 -22.84 53.07 -9.66
CA PHE A 506 -21.48 53.58 -9.46
C PHE A 506 -21.25 54.86 -10.26
N TYR A 507 -20.90 55.95 -9.58
CA TYR A 507 -20.83 57.30 -10.16
C TYR A 507 -19.42 57.89 -10.23
N THR A 508 -18.41 57.27 -9.63
CA THR A 508 -17.13 57.96 -9.41
C THR A 508 -16.26 58.01 -10.66
N GLU A 509 -16.16 59.20 -11.25
CA GLU A 509 -15.32 59.51 -12.42
C GLU A 509 -13.83 59.25 -12.14
N GLY A 510 -13.10 58.78 -13.15
CA GLY A 510 -11.64 58.62 -13.09
C GLY A 510 -11.11 57.60 -12.08
N VAL A 511 -11.99 56.87 -11.38
CA VAL A 511 -11.61 55.79 -10.44
C VAL A 511 -11.44 54.46 -11.16
N LEU A 512 -12.19 54.24 -12.24
CA LEU A 512 -12.06 53.05 -13.07
C LEU A 512 -11.37 53.43 -14.39
N ASN A 513 -10.16 52.90 -14.58
CA ASN A 513 -9.39 53.08 -15.80
C ASN A 513 -9.88 52.12 -16.89
N PRO A 514 -9.58 52.39 -18.18
CA PRO A 514 -9.83 51.42 -19.24
C PRO A 514 -9.18 50.06 -18.96
N ALA A 515 -10.01 49.05 -18.74
CA ALA A 515 -9.61 47.68 -18.43
C ALA A 515 -10.83 46.75 -18.49
N THR A 516 -10.56 45.45 -18.47
CA THR A 516 -11.56 44.43 -18.10
C THR A 516 -11.63 44.34 -16.59
N TYR A 517 -12.82 44.50 -16.03
CA TYR A 517 -13.12 44.33 -14.62
C TYR A 517 -13.88 43.04 -14.38
N TYR A 518 -13.54 42.35 -13.30
CA TYR A 518 -14.20 41.16 -12.79
C TYR A 518 -14.99 41.54 -11.55
N LEU A 519 -16.21 41.02 -11.44
CA LEU A 519 -17.06 41.23 -10.27
C LEU A 519 -17.69 39.94 -9.76
N PHE A 520 -17.96 39.92 -8.46
CA PHE A 520 -18.90 38.99 -7.85
C PHE A 520 -19.65 39.68 -6.71
N VAL A 521 -20.77 39.09 -6.30
CA VAL A 521 -21.57 39.56 -5.17
C VAL A 521 -21.53 38.52 -4.07
N GLU A 522 -21.11 38.92 -2.89
CA GLU A 522 -21.27 38.16 -1.66
C GLU A 522 -22.57 38.61 -0.96
N VAL A 523 -23.27 37.69 -0.33
CA VAL A 523 -24.40 37.99 0.56
C VAL A 523 -24.07 37.48 1.95
N ILE A 524 -24.48 38.24 2.95
CA ILE A 524 -24.41 37.87 4.36
C ILE A 524 -25.69 38.29 5.06
N ASP A 525 -26.28 37.40 5.83
CA ASP A 525 -27.34 37.76 6.78
C ASP A 525 -26.78 38.05 8.18
N ASN A 526 -27.63 38.61 9.05
CA ASN A 526 -27.21 38.96 10.41
C ASN A 526 -26.96 37.73 11.32
N SER A 527 -27.35 36.54 10.87
CA SER A 527 -27.07 35.26 11.52
C SER A 527 -25.76 34.61 11.03
N GLY A 528 -25.07 35.25 10.09
CA GLY A 528 -23.77 34.82 9.59
C GLY A 528 -23.82 33.83 8.42
N HIS A 529 -24.98 33.54 7.84
CA HIS A 529 -25.06 32.73 6.62
C HIS A 529 -24.52 33.55 5.44
N THR A 530 -23.68 32.93 4.62
CA THR A 530 -23.03 33.59 3.50
C THR A 530 -23.25 32.87 2.18
N GLY A 531 -23.23 33.64 1.09
CA GLY A 531 -23.38 33.14 -0.26
C GLY A 531 -22.60 33.99 -1.26
N LYS A 532 -22.25 33.42 -2.42
CA LYS A 532 -21.41 34.09 -3.42
C LYS A 532 -21.91 33.82 -4.83
N SER A 533 -21.98 34.87 -5.66
CA SER A 533 -22.30 34.73 -7.07
C SER A 533 -21.14 34.08 -7.85
N VAL A 534 -21.45 33.58 -9.05
CA VAL A 534 -20.40 33.38 -10.06
C VAL A 534 -19.72 34.72 -10.40
N THR A 535 -18.44 34.66 -10.76
CA THR A 535 -17.71 35.84 -11.24
C THR A 535 -18.16 36.19 -12.65
N GLN A 536 -18.49 37.46 -12.90
CA GLN A 536 -18.75 38.02 -14.23
C GLN A 536 -17.70 39.08 -14.57
N ALA A 537 -17.53 39.38 -15.86
CA ALA A 537 -16.66 40.45 -16.32
C ALA A 537 -17.45 41.58 -17.00
N PHE A 538 -16.92 42.80 -17.00
CA PHE A 538 -17.36 43.92 -17.84
C PHE A 538 -16.16 44.72 -18.30
N ILE A 539 -16.30 45.48 -19.38
CA ILE A 539 -15.19 46.15 -20.06
C ILE A 539 -15.43 47.66 -20.02
N ILE A 540 -14.43 48.40 -19.57
CA ILE A 540 -14.36 49.84 -19.77
C ILE A 540 -13.42 50.08 -20.96
N PRO A 541 -13.93 50.60 -22.09
CA PRO A 541 -13.16 50.71 -23.31
C PRO A 541 -12.12 51.85 -23.24
N ASP A 542 -10.94 51.62 -23.81
CA ASP A 542 -9.91 52.66 -24.01
C ASP A 542 -10.16 53.44 -25.32
N THR A 543 -11.41 53.85 -25.54
CA THR A 543 -11.80 54.58 -26.74
C THR A 543 -11.55 56.06 -26.53
N ALA A 544 -10.48 56.56 -27.15
CA ALA A 544 -10.16 57.98 -27.18
C ALA A 544 -11.30 58.79 -27.83
N PRO A 545 -11.81 59.86 -27.18
CA PRO A 545 -12.82 60.72 -27.77
C PRO A 545 -12.24 61.54 -28.95
N PRO A 546 -13.09 62.11 -29.83
CA PRO A 546 -12.63 62.98 -30.91
C PRO A 546 -11.88 64.23 -30.40
N SER A 547 -10.78 64.59 -31.06
CA SER A 547 -10.06 65.83 -30.76
C SER A 547 -10.87 67.06 -31.20
N PRO A 548 -10.82 68.18 -30.46
CA PRO A 548 -11.43 69.45 -30.88
C PRO A 548 -10.92 69.91 -32.26
N LYS A 549 -11.58 70.86 -32.92
CA LYS A 549 -11.09 71.46 -34.18
C LYS A 549 -11.08 72.98 -34.09
N ASN A 550 -10.41 73.64 -35.04
CA ASN A 550 -10.38 75.10 -35.19
C ASN A 550 -9.97 75.84 -33.91
N ILE A 551 -8.86 75.40 -33.29
CA ILE A 551 -8.31 76.08 -32.12
C ILE A 551 -7.87 77.48 -32.55
N THR A 552 -8.40 78.50 -31.88
CA THR A 552 -8.02 79.90 -32.08
C THR A 552 -7.56 80.49 -30.76
N VAL A 553 -6.44 81.19 -30.79
CA VAL A 553 -5.85 81.86 -29.62
C VAL A 553 -5.87 83.36 -29.86
N SER A 554 -6.47 84.10 -28.93
CA SER A 554 -6.63 85.55 -28.98
C SER A 554 -6.55 86.16 -27.59
N THR A 555 -6.58 87.49 -27.49
CA THR A 555 -6.66 88.20 -26.20
C THR A 555 -7.94 87.89 -25.42
N GLU A 556 -8.98 87.34 -26.07
CA GLU A 556 -10.21 86.89 -25.41
C GLU A 556 -10.12 85.47 -24.83
N GLY A 557 -9.00 84.77 -25.05
CA GLY A 557 -8.76 83.38 -24.64
C GLY A 557 -8.61 82.41 -25.82
N ILE A 558 -8.68 81.12 -25.49
CA ILE A 558 -8.60 80.00 -26.43
C ILE A 558 -10.03 79.53 -26.73
N LYS A 559 -10.41 79.43 -28.00
CA LYS A 559 -11.71 78.93 -28.46
C LYS A 559 -11.52 77.77 -29.44
N TRP A 560 -12.47 76.84 -29.49
CA TRP A 560 -12.46 75.67 -30.39
C TRP A 560 -13.89 75.22 -30.72
N ASP A 561 -14.05 74.25 -31.62
CA ASP A 561 -15.35 73.66 -31.93
C ASP A 561 -15.79 72.66 -30.85
N SER A 562 -17.08 72.68 -30.48
CA SER A 562 -17.64 71.72 -29.50
C SER A 562 -17.60 70.27 -30.00
N VAL A 563 -17.22 69.34 -29.11
CA VAL A 563 -17.26 67.89 -29.33
C VAL A 563 -18.49 67.30 -28.65
N ASN A 564 -19.43 66.78 -29.44
CA ASN A 564 -20.68 66.19 -28.97
C ASN A 564 -20.56 64.65 -28.90
N ILE A 565 -20.29 64.11 -27.71
CA ILE A 565 -20.26 62.67 -27.44
C ILE A 565 -21.07 62.36 -26.17
N GLU A 566 -21.67 61.16 -26.10
CA GLU A 566 -22.60 60.78 -25.03
C GLU A 566 -21.92 60.69 -23.65
N ASN A 567 -20.63 60.35 -23.63
CA ASN A 567 -19.80 60.25 -22.43
C ASN A 567 -18.82 61.43 -22.28
N PHE A 568 -19.20 62.62 -22.77
CA PHE A 568 -18.39 63.83 -22.62
C PHE A 568 -18.19 64.17 -21.15
N TRP A 569 -16.95 64.50 -20.78
CA TRP A 569 -16.63 64.98 -19.43
C TRP A 569 -16.18 66.43 -19.46
N GLN A 570 -15.05 66.70 -20.11
CA GLN A 570 -14.45 68.03 -20.16
C GLN A 570 -13.39 68.12 -21.25
N TYR A 571 -12.90 69.33 -21.50
CA TYR A 571 -11.70 69.64 -22.26
C TYR A 571 -10.52 69.86 -21.30
N ARG A 572 -9.33 69.44 -21.71
CA ARG A 572 -8.05 69.74 -21.05
C ARG A 572 -7.22 70.64 -21.96
N ILE A 573 -6.73 71.73 -21.41
CA ILE A 573 -5.96 72.75 -22.12
C ILE A 573 -4.49 72.60 -21.75
N TYR A 574 -3.64 72.61 -22.77
CA TYR A 574 -2.20 72.42 -22.65
C TYR A 574 -1.44 73.60 -23.26
N PHE A 575 -0.32 73.96 -22.62
CA PHE A 575 0.60 75.00 -23.09
C PHE A 575 2.05 74.57 -22.88
N GLY A 576 2.93 74.99 -23.79
CA GLY A 576 4.37 74.79 -23.67
C GLY A 576 5.17 75.78 -24.52
N GLY A 577 6.41 76.04 -24.12
CA GLY A 577 7.36 76.79 -24.96
C GLY A 577 7.86 75.97 -26.15
N ASP A 578 7.77 74.64 -26.06
CA ASP A 578 8.06 73.68 -27.11
C ASP A 578 6.88 72.72 -27.27
N PHE A 579 6.65 72.20 -28.48
CA PHE A 579 5.54 71.28 -28.76
C PHE A 579 5.73 69.92 -28.06
N ASP A 580 6.99 69.51 -27.83
CA ASP A 580 7.32 68.28 -27.11
C ASP A 580 7.19 68.40 -25.58
N ASN A 581 7.10 69.64 -25.06
CA ASN A 581 7.08 69.91 -23.63
C ASN A 581 5.89 70.82 -23.27
N ILE A 582 4.70 70.25 -23.38
CA ILE A 582 3.46 70.89 -22.95
C ILE A 582 3.03 70.40 -21.57
N TYR A 583 2.44 71.29 -20.79
CA TYR A 583 1.83 70.97 -19.50
C TYR A 583 0.39 71.45 -19.46
N ARG A 584 -0.44 70.77 -18.67
CA ARG A 584 -1.86 71.12 -18.52
C ARG A 584 -1.98 72.43 -17.76
N ILE A 585 -2.59 73.42 -18.39
CA ILE A 585 -2.83 74.75 -17.80
C ILE A 585 -4.26 74.95 -17.33
N GLY A 586 -5.19 74.07 -17.71
CA GLY A 586 -6.55 74.15 -17.22
C GLY A 586 -7.48 73.09 -17.79
N VAL A 587 -8.72 73.17 -17.34
CA VAL A 587 -9.84 72.37 -17.83
C VAL A 587 -11.02 73.28 -18.14
N SER A 588 -11.90 72.85 -19.05
CA SER A 588 -13.14 73.57 -19.35
C SER A 588 -14.22 72.58 -19.76
N THR A 589 -15.46 72.81 -19.35
CA THR A 589 -16.63 72.02 -19.81
C THR A 589 -17.32 72.64 -21.02
N ILE A 590 -16.93 73.85 -21.40
CA ILE A 590 -17.42 74.59 -22.57
C ILE A 590 -16.29 74.78 -23.59
N PRO A 591 -16.57 75.03 -24.88
CA PRO A 591 -15.54 75.12 -25.93
C PRO A 591 -14.75 76.44 -25.93
N MET A 592 -14.41 76.93 -24.74
CA MET A 592 -13.60 78.11 -24.52
C MET A 592 -12.83 78.01 -23.21
N PHE A 593 -11.66 78.65 -23.17
CA PHE A 593 -10.83 78.80 -21.98
C PHE A 593 -10.27 80.22 -21.92
N ARG A 594 -10.59 80.96 -20.85
CA ARG A 594 -10.08 82.32 -20.66
C ARG A 594 -8.66 82.28 -20.13
N LEU A 595 -7.78 83.08 -20.72
CA LEU A 595 -6.42 83.32 -20.25
C LEU A 595 -6.32 84.75 -19.73
N GLU A 596 -5.64 84.95 -18.62
CA GLU A 596 -5.35 86.30 -18.10
C GLU A 596 -4.27 87.01 -18.94
N LYS A 597 -3.35 86.24 -19.52
CA LYS A 597 -2.25 86.73 -20.34
C LYS A 597 -1.90 85.71 -21.43
N LEU A 598 -1.60 86.22 -22.62
CA LEU A 598 -0.99 85.43 -23.69
C LEU A 598 0.51 85.29 -23.44
N TYR A 599 0.96 84.04 -23.38
CA TYR A 599 2.38 83.70 -23.36
C TYR A 599 2.83 83.27 -24.74
N ASP A 600 4.06 83.62 -25.09
CA ASP A 600 4.71 83.14 -26.30
C ASP A 600 4.93 81.63 -26.18
N GLY A 601 4.44 80.85 -27.14
CA GLY A 601 4.50 79.39 -27.10
C GLY A 601 3.38 78.71 -27.89
N PHE A 602 3.20 77.43 -27.61
CA PHE A 602 2.27 76.54 -28.28
C PHE A 602 1.09 76.20 -27.37
N TYR A 603 -0.12 76.27 -27.93
CA TYR A 603 -1.36 75.90 -27.25
C TYR A 603 -2.03 74.73 -27.97
N THR A 604 -2.61 73.80 -27.20
CA THR A 604 -3.45 72.71 -27.73
C THR A 604 -4.56 72.34 -26.73
N VAL A 605 -5.62 71.69 -27.22
CA VAL A 605 -6.80 71.31 -26.43
C VAL A 605 -7.19 69.88 -26.74
N LYS A 606 -7.49 69.09 -25.71
CA LYS A 606 -7.93 67.69 -25.79
C LYS A 606 -9.31 67.52 -25.19
N THR A 607 -10.12 66.65 -25.78
CA THR A 607 -11.40 66.19 -25.19
C THR A 607 -11.13 65.05 -24.23
N VAL A 608 -11.89 64.94 -23.15
CA VAL A 608 -11.82 63.84 -22.18
C VAL A 608 -13.21 63.24 -21.98
N ASN A 609 -13.30 61.91 -21.95
CA ASN A 609 -14.54 61.20 -21.65
C ASN A 609 -14.71 60.95 -20.13
N GLN A 610 -15.89 60.45 -19.71
CA GLN A 610 -16.23 60.16 -18.30
C GLN A 610 -15.34 59.11 -17.63
N PHE A 611 -14.60 58.32 -18.40
CA PHE A 611 -13.61 57.35 -17.90
C PHE A 611 -12.19 57.93 -17.83
N GLY A 612 -12.01 59.22 -18.14
CA GLY A 612 -10.74 59.92 -18.05
C GLY A 612 -9.82 59.78 -19.26
N VAL A 613 -10.26 59.11 -20.34
CA VAL A 613 -9.48 58.92 -21.57
C VAL A 613 -9.45 60.21 -22.39
N GLU A 614 -8.25 60.65 -22.80
CA GLU A 614 -8.04 61.85 -23.61
C GLU A 614 -8.06 61.57 -25.11
N SER A 615 -8.47 62.56 -25.91
CA SER A 615 -8.30 62.55 -27.36
C SER A 615 -6.82 62.62 -27.76
N LYS A 616 -6.51 62.21 -29.00
CA LYS A 616 -5.17 62.40 -29.58
C LYS A 616 -4.76 63.88 -29.61
N ASP A 617 -3.45 64.13 -29.68
CA ASP A 617 -2.91 65.48 -29.87
C ASP A 617 -3.49 66.14 -31.12
N ASN A 618 -3.75 67.44 -31.02
CA ASN A 618 -4.35 68.26 -32.07
C ASN A 618 -3.35 69.28 -32.62
N ILE A 619 -3.68 69.95 -33.74
CA ILE A 619 -2.86 71.00 -34.35
C ILE A 619 -2.52 72.08 -33.31
N PHE A 620 -1.23 72.33 -33.12
CA PHE A 620 -0.75 73.38 -32.22
C PHE A 620 -0.95 74.76 -32.83
N VAL A 621 -1.35 75.72 -31.99
CA VAL A 621 -1.36 77.15 -32.36
C VAL A 621 -0.16 77.82 -31.71
N LYS A 622 0.75 78.40 -32.51
CA LYS A 622 1.90 79.17 -32.02
C LYS A 622 1.57 80.66 -31.96
N VAL A 623 1.79 81.27 -30.81
CA VAL A 623 1.65 82.73 -30.60
C VAL A 623 3.01 83.32 -30.25
N LYS A 624 3.34 84.47 -30.83
CA LYS A 624 4.51 85.28 -30.46
C LYS A 624 4.16 86.77 -30.54
N GLN A 625 4.48 87.54 -29.50
CA GLN A 625 4.20 88.98 -29.43
C GLN A 625 2.72 89.33 -29.77
N ASN A 626 1.78 88.54 -29.23
CA ASN A 626 0.33 88.65 -29.49
C ASN A 626 -0.11 88.44 -30.95
N GLU A 627 0.74 87.89 -31.83
CA GLU A 627 0.39 87.50 -33.19
C GLU A 627 0.51 85.98 -33.37
N GLN A 628 -0.38 85.39 -34.17
CA GLN A 628 -0.27 83.99 -34.56
C GLN A 628 0.83 83.83 -35.62
N MET A 629 1.63 82.77 -35.48
CA MET A 629 2.77 82.51 -36.35
C MET A 629 2.46 81.31 -37.23
N ASN A 630 2.68 81.46 -38.54
CA ASN A 630 2.86 80.31 -39.41
C ASN A 630 4.26 79.75 -39.14
N PHE A 631 4.36 78.45 -38.92
CA PHE A 631 5.63 77.80 -38.64
C PHE A 631 5.86 76.63 -39.58
N TYR A 632 7.09 76.51 -40.08
CA TYR A 632 7.50 75.53 -41.08
C TYR A 632 8.75 74.83 -40.59
N PHE A 633 8.81 73.51 -40.72
CA PHE A 633 10.00 72.73 -40.39
C PHE A 633 10.71 72.29 -41.66
N SER A 634 12.04 72.22 -41.60
CA SER A 634 12.79 71.39 -42.54
C SER A 634 12.39 69.92 -42.37
N ASP A 635 12.56 69.11 -43.42
CA ASP A 635 12.24 67.69 -43.38
C ASP A 635 13.00 66.94 -42.27
N ASP A 636 14.21 67.37 -41.95
CA ASP A 636 15.04 66.81 -40.88
C ASP A 636 14.74 67.41 -39.49
N LYS A 637 13.79 68.35 -39.40
CA LYS A 637 13.35 69.06 -38.19
C LYS A 637 14.46 69.86 -37.48
N MET A 638 15.59 70.08 -38.14
CA MET A 638 16.73 70.80 -37.59
C MET A 638 16.63 72.33 -37.78
N LEU A 639 15.70 72.80 -38.61
CA LEU A 639 15.35 74.21 -38.78
C LEU A 639 13.85 74.40 -38.66
N LEU A 640 13.45 75.30 -37.76
CA LEU A 640 12.10 75.86 -37.66
C LEU A 640 12.10 77.31 -38.15
N VAL A 641 11.27 77.60 -39.15
CA VAL A 641 11.05 78.96 -39.66
C VAL A 641 9.69 79.43 -39.20
N CYS A 642 9.66 80.52 -38.43
CA CYS A 642 8.44 81.15 -37.96
C CYS A 642 8.24 82.49 -38.66
N VAL A 643 7.09 82.60 -39.32
CA VAL A 643 6.68 83.77 -40.09
C VAL A 643 5.39 84.32 -39.49
N PRO A 644 5.31 85.64 -39.22
CA PRO A 644 4.05 86.25 -38.82
C PRO A 644 2.96 85.98 -39.85
N GLN A 645 1.78 85.49 -39.43
CA GLN A 645 0.70 85.14 -40.36
C GLN A 645 0.27 86.34 -41.22
N SER A 646 0.44 87.58 -40.73
CA SER A 646 0.16 88.81 -41.49
C SER A 646 1.07 89.06 -42.69
N GLU A 647 2.23 88.40 -42.83
CA GLU A 647 3.06 88.53 -44.05
C GLU A 647 2.40 87.88 -45.28
N GLY A 648 1.47 86.94 -45.05
CA GLY A 648 0.71 86.26 -46.10
C GLY A 648 1.54 85.37 -47.01
N ILE A 649 2.73 84.94 -46.57
CA ILE A 649 3.66 84.13 -47.36
C ILE A 649 3.68 82.68 -46.89
N THR A 650 4.01 81.79 -47.83
CA THR A 650 4.37 80.41 -47.55
C THR A 650 5.88 80.23 -47.70
N VAL A 651 6.46 79.33 -46.92
CA VAL A 651 7.89 79.04 -46.94
C VAL A 651 8.10 77.56 -47.23
N GLU A 652 9.02 77.29 -48.14
CA GLU A 652 9.60 75.97 -48.38
C GLU A 652 11.06 75.98 -47.90
N ILE A 653 11.50 74.91 -47.24
CA ILE A 653 12.84 74.82 -46.65
C ILE A 653 13.58 73.66 -47.31
N VAL A 654 14.63 73.98 -48.07
CA VAL A 654 15.46 72.99 -48.76
C VAL A 654 16.80 72.88 -48.07
N LYS A 655 17.20 71.67 -47.65
CA LYS A 655 18.53 71.43 -47.10
C LYS A 655 19.57 71.41 -48.22
N LEU A 656 20.65 72.16 -48.05
CA LEU A 656 21.75 72.26 -49.01
C LEU A 656 22.82 71.20 -48.73
N GLN A 657 23.53 70.78 -49.78
CA GLN A 657 24.67 69.87 -49.68
C GLN A 657 25.86 70.57 -48.98
N GLN A 658 26.55 69.85 -48.11
CA GLN A 658 27.75 70.35 -47.41
C GLN A 658 28.96 70.28 -48.34
N GLU A 659 29.55 71.43 -48.67
CA GLU A 659 30.71 71.52 -49.55
C GLU A 659 32.06 71.45 -48.80
N GLN A 660 32.06 71.70 -47.48
CA GLN A 660 33.24 71.75 -46.62
C GLN A 660 32.96 71.11 -45.25
N PRO A 661 33.93 70.42 -44.62
CA PRO A 661 33.73 69.66 -43.38
C PRO A 661 33.38 70.53 -42.16
N GLU A 662 33.69 71.84 -42.20
CA GLU A 662 33.31 72.80 -41.17
C GLU A 662 31.83 73.23 -41.24
N ILE A 663 31.13 73.00 -42.35
CA ILE A 663 29.71 73.38 -42.52
C ILE A 663 28.82 72.27 -41.98
N VAL A 664 28.13 72.53 -40.87
CA VAL A 664 27.35 71.50 -40.16
C VAL A 664 25.92 71.43 -40.65
N LEU A 665 25.30 72.57 -40.94
CA LEU A 665 23.96 72.62 -41.53
C LEU A 665 23.90 73.76 -42.55
N ALA A 666 23.21 73.56 -43.65
CA ALA A 666 22.97 74.60 -44.65
C ALA A 666 21.56 74.44 -45.23
N TYR A 667 20.84 75.54 -45.37
CA TYR A 667 19.46 75.55 -45.87
C TYR A 667 19.23 76.73 -46.81
N ASP A 668 18.35 76.53 -47.77
CA ASP A 668 17.74 77.58 -48.57
C ASP A 668 16.28 77.73 -48.15
N ILE A 669 15.92 78.94 -47.72
CA ILE A 669 14.57 79.29 -47.28
C ILE A 669 13.89 79.99 -48.45
N ILE A 670 13.07 79.22 -49.18
CA ILE A 670 12.46 79.64 -50.44
C ILE A 670 11.08 80.21 -50.16
N SER A 671 10.85 81.42 -50.66
CA SER A 671 9.55 82.09 -50.65
C SER A 671 9.42 83.03 -51.83
N GLU A 672 8.19 83.47 -52.12
CA GLU A 672 7.87 84.47 -53.15
C GLU A 672 8.53 85.84 -52.89
N LYS A 673 8.93 86.13 -51.64
CA LYS A 673 9.66 87.34 -51.24
C LYS A 673 11.02 86.95 -50.67
N GLN A 674 12.09 87.55 -51.19
CA GLN A 674 13.43 87.44 -50.58
C GLN A 674 13.60 88.32 -49.33
N LYS A 675 12.71 89.31 -49.13
CA LYS A 675 12.70 90.19 -47.96
C LYS A 675 11.27 90.41 -47.45
N THR A 676 11.03 90.19 -46.16
CA THR A 676 9.76 90.42 -45.46
C THR A 676 9.70 91.82 -44.84
N LYS A 677 8.48 92.30 -44.54
CA LYS A 677 8.30 93.61 -43.88
C LYS A 677 8.59 93.51 -42.39
N LYS A 678 8.11 92.45 -41.73
CA LYS A 678 8.38 92.11 -40.34
C LYS A 678 9.52 91.09 -40.24
N PHE A 679 10.13 91.01 -39.07
CA PHE A 679 11.15 90.01 -38.80
C PHE A 679 10.54 88.61 -38.71
N CYS A 680 11.17 87.67 -39.39
CA CYS A 680 10.99 86.24 -39.22
C CYS A 680 11.97 85.72 -38.18
N GLU A 681 11.61 84.63 -37.54
CA GLU A 681 12.48 83.92 -36.60
C GLU A 681 12.90 82.58 -37.21
N LEU A 682 14.21 82.37 -37.30
CA LEU A 682 14.79 81.09 -37.64
C LEU A 682 15.32 80.46 -36.35
N GLN A 683 14.91 79.22 -36.07
CA GLN A 683 15.42 78.45 -34.94
C GLN A 683 16.12 77.20 -35.48
N PHE A 684 17.43 77.16 -35.34
CA PHE A 684 18.26 76.01 -35.70
C PHE A 684 18.51 75.17 -34.46
N VAL A 685 18.36 73.85 -34.58
CA VAL A 685 18.81 72.92 -33.54
C VAL A 685 20.33 72.88 -33.55
N LYS A 686 20.95 73.08 -32.38
CA LYS A 686 22.40 73.03 -32.20
C LYS A 686 22.86 71.58 -32.44
N PRO A 687 23.73 71.33 -33.44
CA PRO A 687 24.11 69.96 -33.81
C PRO A 687 24.85 69.20 -32.70
N GLN A 688 25.70 69.88 -31.92
CA GLN A 688 26.41 69.33 -30.76
C GLN A 688 26.55 70.38 -29.66
N GLN A 689 26.34 70.02 -28.38
CA GLN A 689 26.23 71.01 -27.29
C GLN A 689 27.55 71.67 -26.91
N ASP A 690 28.68 70.98 -27.02
CA ASP A 690 30.00 71.42 -26.50
C ASP A 690 30.90 72.11 -27.53
N GLU A 691 30.39 72.34 -28.75
CA GLU A 691 31.14 72.97 -29.83
C GLU A 691 30.67 74.42 -30.06
N ASN A 692 31.60 75.23 -30.59
CA ASN A 692 31.34 76.61 -30.96
C ASN A 692 30.92 76.68 -32.44
N PHE A 693 29.81 77.37 -32.70
CA PHE A 693 29.28 77.58 -34.04
C PHE A 693 29.03 79.07 -34.27
N TYR A 694 28.95 79.44 -35.55
CA TYR A 694 28.40 80.71 -35.97
C TYR A 694 27.52 80.52 -37.22
N ILE A 695 26.68 81.51 -37.52
CA ILE A 695 25.74 81.45 -38.65
C ILE A 695 26.22 82.39 -39.73
N GLU A 696 26.19 81.94 -40.99
CA GLU A 696 26.46 82.75 -42.17
C GLU A 696 25.21 82.86 -43.05
N PHE A 697 25.04 84.04 -43.64
CA PHE A 697 24.04 84.29 -44.68
C PHE A 697 24.75 84.54 -46.02
N PHE A 698 24.18 84.03 -47.11
CA PHE A 698 24.71 84.26 -48.45
C PHE A 698 24.15 85.56 -49.04
N ASP A 699 25.00 86.57 -49.25
CA ASP A 699 24.59 87.89 -49.76
C ASP A 699 24.37 87.95 -51.28
N GLY A 700 24.60 86.84 -51.98
CA GLY A 700 24.58 86.72 -53.43
C GLY A 700 25.97 86.57 -54.07
N TYR A 701 27.05 86.81 -53.33
CA TYR A 701 28.44 86.55 -53.77
C TYR A 701 29.28 85.85 -52.71
N ASN A 702 29.18 86.27 -51.46
CA ASN A 702 29.98 85.77 -50.34
C ASN A 702 29.09 85.27 -49.20
N TRP A 703 29.62 84.32 -48.44
CA TRP A 703 29.06 83.96 -47.15
C TRP A 703 29.55 84.93 -46.09
N ILE A 704 28.61 85.58 -45.39
CA ILE A 704 28.92 86.61 -44.40
C ILE A 704 28.42 86.12 -43.03
N PRO A 705 29.28 86.12 -41.99
CA PRO A 705 28.85 85.85 -40.62
C PRO A 705 27.79 86.85 -40.17
N ILE A 706 26.70 86.36 -39.59
CA ILE A 706 25.58 87.18 -39.10
C ILE A 706 25.36 87.03 -37.60
N PRO A 707 24.68 87.99 -36.95
CA PRO A 707 24.40 87.94 -35.52
C PRO A 707 23.29 86.93 -35.23
N PHE A 708 23.45 86.18 -34.15
CA PHE A 708 22.46 85.23 -33.66
C PHE A 708 22.50 85.20 -32.13
N SER A 709 21.40 84.78 -31.51
CA SER A 709 21.36 84.42 -30.08
C SER A 709 21.29 82.90 -29.97
N GLN A 710 21.72 82.31 -28.86
CA GLN A 710 21.65 80.85 -28.67
C GLN A 710 21.31 80.48 -27.23
N ASP A 711 20.67 79.34 -27.05
CA ASP A 711 20.55 78.63 -25.78
C ASP A 711 21.34 77.31 -25.83
N LYS A 712 21.17 76.43 -24.83
CA LYS A 712 21.89 75.14 -24.78
C LYS A 712 21.66 74.26 -26.02
N ASN A 713 20.48 74.32 -26.62
CA ASN A 713 20.01 73.38 -27.63
C ASN A 713 19.70 74.02 -28.98
N LYS A 714 19.51 75.33 -29.05
CA LYS A 714 19.04 76.01 -30.25
C LYS A 714 19.77 77.33 -30.49
N MET A 715 19.92 77.69 -31.76
CA MET A 715 20.43 78.98 -32.23
C MET A 715 19.33 79.73 -32.98
N TYR A 716 19.19 81.02 -32.68
CA TYR A 716 18.08 81.87 -33.10
C TYR A 716 18.58 83.03 -33.94
N VAL A 717 17.97 83.22 -35.11
CA VAL A 717 18.22 84.37 -35.99
C VAL A 717 16.92 85.13 -36.17
N SER A 718 16.97 86.44 -35.89
CA SER A 718 15.92 87.37 -36.29
C SER A 718 16.33 88.03 -37.60
N THR A 719 15.58 87.79 -38.68
CA THR A 719 15.93 88.26 -40.02
C THR A 719 14.70 88.75 -40.77
N GLN A 720 14.90 89.73 -41.65
CA GLN A 720 13.91 90.07 -42.69
C GLN A 720 14.23 89.42 -44.03
N TYR A 721 15.40 88.80 -44.16
CA TYR A 721 15.84 88.19 -45.42
C TYR A 721 15.59 86.70 -45.38
N LEU A 722 15.03 86.18 -46.47
CA LEU A 722 14.89 84.76 -46.75
C LEU A 722 15.90 84.40 -47.85
N GLY A 723 16.39 83.17 -47.82
CA GLY A 723 17.45 82.69 -48.71
C GLY A 723 18.36 81.71 -48.00
N LYS A 724 19.65 81.72 -48.36
CA LYS A 724 20.60 80.69 -47.92
C LYS A 724 21.27 81.04 -46.60
N TYR A 725 21.14 80.14 -45.63
CA TYR A 725 21.77 80.19 -44.32
C TYR A 725 22.60 78.94 -44.09
N ARG A 726 23.76 79.08 -43.45
CA ARG A 726 24.56 77.93 -43.01
C ARG A 726 25.16 78.12 -41.62
N ILE A 727 25.34 77.02 -40.92
CA ILE A 727 26.00 76.91 -39.62
C ILE A 727 27.40 76.37 -39.86
N VAL A 728 28.39 77.08 -39.35
CA VAL A 728 29.80 76.72 -39.50
C VAL A 728 30.42 76.50 -38.12
N LYS A 729 31.15 75.39 -37.98
CA LYS A 729 31.89 75.02 -36.77
C LYS A 729 33.19 75.80 -36.69
N THR A 730 33.55 76.24 -35.49
CA THR A 730 34.80 76.99 -35.25
C THR A 730 35.49 76.57 -33.96
N THR A 731 36.82 76.62 -33.93
CA THR A 731 37.65 76.29 -32.76
C THR A 731 37.88 77.49 -31.83
N GLU A 732 37.67 78.72 -32.34
CA GLU A 732 37.76 79.95 -31.56
C GLU A 732 36.38 80.61 -31.48
N PRO A 733 35.94 81.11 -30.32
CA PRO A 733 34.78 81.99 -30.28
C PRO A 733 35.16 83.29 -31.00
N LYS A 734 34.88 83.39 -32.30
CA LYS A 734 35.02 84.66 -33.01
C LYS A 734 34.11 85.66 -32.28
N PRO A 735 34.65 86.75 -31.69
CA PRO A 735 33.81 87.82 -31.19
C PRO A 735 32.94 88.32 -32.34
N ALA A 736 31.83 89.00 -32.04
CA ALA A 736 31.12 89.78 -33.04
C ALA A 736 32.05 90.90 -33.53
N GLU A 737 32.99 90.58 -34.42
CA GLU A 737 33.87 91.54 -35.05
C GLU A 737 33.01 92.55 -35.80
N LEU A 738 33.54 93.76 -35.99
CA LEU A 738 32.99 94.76 -36.89
C LEU A 738 32.75 94.13 -38.28
N ALA A 739 31.54 93.60 -38.49
CA ALA A 739 31.12 92.93 -39.70
C ALA A 739 30.15 93.84 -40.43
N ILE A 740 30.38 94.03 -41.73
CA ILE A 740 29.41 94.69 -42.60
C ILE A 740 28.27 93.69 -42.79
N LEU A 741 27.13 93.93 -42.13
CA LEU A 741 25.91 93.13 -42.24
C LEU A 741 25.33 93.18 -43.66
N GLY A 742 25.72 94.18 -44.43
CA GLY A 742 25.40 94.37 -45.84
C GLY A 742 25.84 95.74 -46.34
N CYS A 743 26.19 95.82 -47.63
CA CYS A 743 26.46 97.07 -48.33
C CYS A 743 25.67 97.12 -49.63
N SER A 744 24.86 98.16 -49.82
CA SER A 744 24.10 98.41 -51.06
C SER A 744 24.65 99.68 -51.68
N PRO A 745 25.19 99.74 -52.93
CA PRO A 745 24.94 98.88 -54.08
C PRO A 745 26.15 98.09 -54.62
N LYS A 746 25.81 97.00 -55.30
CA LYS A 746 26.59 95.83 -55.78
C LYS A 746 27.99 96.04 -56.40
N LYS A 747 28.45 97.26 -56.70
CA LYS A 747 29.79 97.56 -57.28
C LYS A 747 30.59 98.64 -56.54
N LYS A 748 30.12 99.15 -55.39
CA LYS A 748 30.69 100.36 -54.72
C LYS A 748 30.81 101.59 -55.63
N ILE A 749 29.99 101.62 -56.68
CA ILE A 749 29.81 102.76 -57.59
C ILE A 749 28.46 103.37 -57.23
N ILE A 750 28.43 104.67 -56.97
CA ILE A 750 27.19 105.43 -56.79
C ILE A 750 26.98 106.38 -57.95
N THR A 751 25.71 106.56 -58.33
CA THR A 751 25.24 107.49 -59.35
C THR A 751 24.24 108.45 -58.70
N PRO A 752 24.69 109.52 -58.02
CA PRO A 752 23.82 110.37 -57.21
C PRO A 752 22.97 111.31 -58.07
N ASN A 753 22.08 110.75 -58.88
CA ASN A 753 21.17 111.45 -59.80
C ASN A 753 19.71 111.45 -59.31
N ASN A 754 19.45 110.78 -58.17
CA ASN A 754 18.16 110.66 -57.50
C ASN A 754 17.11 109.87 -58.28
N ASP A 755 17.53 108.88 -59.08
CA ASP A 755 16.66 108.00 -59.87
C ASP A 755 16.15 106.76 -59.10
N GLY A 756 16.55 106.62 -57.84
CA GLY A 756 16.21 105.51 -56.95
C GLY A 756 17.16 104.31 -57.10
N VAL A 757 18.14 104.38 -57.99
CA VAL A 757 19.05 103.27 -58.33
C VAL A 757 20.50 103.70 -58.12
N ASN A 758 21.17 103.06 -57.14
CA ASN A 758 22.57 103.31 -56.78
C ASN A 758 22.89 104.77 -56.39
N ASP A 759 21.90 105.55 -55.95
CA ASP A 759 22.07 106.95 -55.55
C ASP A 759 23.02 107.15 -54.36
N TYR A 760 23.03 106.18 -53.46
CA TYR A 760 23.83 106.20 -52.26
C TYR A 760 24.35 104.81 -51.95
N ILE A 761 25.38 104.78 -51.10
CA ILE A 761 25.92 103.55 -50.54
C ILE A 761 25.66 103.50 -49.03
N GLU A 762 25.13 102.39 -48.55
CA GLU A 762 24.92 102.14 -47.11
C GLU A 762 25.89 101.10 -46.58
N PHE A 763 26.24 101.25 -45.31
CA PHE A 763 27.07 100.33 -44.56
C PHE A 763 26.35 100.01 -43.24
N HIS A 764 25.99 98.74 -43.08
CA HIS A 764 25.21 98.25 -41.94
C HIS A 764 26.13 97.50 -40.97
N TYR A 765 26.00 97.77 -39.66
CA TYR A 765 26.86 97.22 -38.61
C TYR A 765 26.04 96.87 -37.36
N ASN A 766 26.72 96.27 -36.38
CA ASN A 766 26.16 95.95 -35.06
C ASN A 766 26.50 96.94 -33.95
N LEU A 767 27.43 97.87 -34.20
CA LEU A 767 27.97 98.80 -33.20
C LEU A 767 27.85 100.24 -33.72
N THR A 768 27.86 101.19 -32.79
CA THR A 768 27.91 102.62 -33.13
C THR A 768 29.30 102.95 -33.66
N ILE A 769 29.35 103.50 -34.87
CA ILE A 769 30.57 103.74 -35.63
C ILE A 769 30.56 105.15 -36.22
N GLU A 770 31.74 105.71 -36.48
CA GLU A 770 31.86 106.95 -37.22
C GLU A 770 32.70 106.73 -38.47
N GLY A 771 32.39 107.49 -39.53
CA GLY A 771 33.15 107.38 -40.76
C GLY A 771 33.28 108.71 -41.49
N SER A 772 34.25 108.79 -42.38
CA SER A 772 34.52 109.96 -43.20
C SER A 772 34.99 109.56 -44.59
N VAL A 773 34.71 110.42 -45.57
CA VAL A 773 35.14 110.29 -46.95
C VAL A 773 36.25 111.30 -47.21
N TYR A 774 37.26 110.89 -47.98
CA TYR A 774 38.48 111.63 -48.29
C TYR A 774 38.73 111.63 -49.80
N ASP A 775 39.38 112.70 -50.30
CA ASP A 775 39.86 112.77 -51.67
C ASP A 775 41.19 111.98 -51.84
N LEU A 776 41.68 111.88 -53.07
CA LEU A 776 42.93 111.15 -53.36
C LEU A 776 44.20 111.82 -52.82
N ASN A 777 44.12 113.08 -52.39
CA ASN A 777 45.20 113.78 -51.67
C ASN A 777 45.06 113.62 -50.15
N PHE A 778 44.18 112.72 -49.69
CA PHE A 778 43.85 112.45 -48.29
C PHE A 778 43.27 113.64 -47.52
N ARG A 779 42.76 114.65 -48.22
CA ARG A 779 42.00 115.73 -47.58
C ARG A 779 40.60 115.22 -47.29
N LYS A 780 40.12 115.47 -46.07
CA LYS A 780 38.77 115.08 -45.67
C LYS A 780 37.76 115.87 -46.48
N VAL A 781 36.80 115.15 -47.06
CA VAL A 781 35.74 115.70 -47.91
C VAL A 781 34.44 115.84 -47.12
N CYS A 782 34.01 114.77 -46.44
CA CYS A 782 32.80 114.81 -45.62
C CYS A 782 32.81 113.74 -44.51
N LYS A 783 31.87 113.82 -43.57
CA LYS A 783 31.51 112.69 -42.70
C LYS A 783 30.48 111.79 -43.38
N LEU A 784 30.52 110.50 -43.07
CA LEU A 784 29.44 109.58 -43.43
C LEU A 784 28.21 109.87 -42.57
N LYS A 785 27.03 109.91 -43.19
CA LYS A 785 25.77 110.29 -42.54
C LYS A 785 25.15 109.06 -41.86
N HIS A 786 24.51 109.23 -40.71
CA HIS A 786 23.75 108.15 -40.07
C HIS A 786 22.32 108.11 -40.61
N ARG A 787 21.88 106.92 -41.05
CA ARG A 787 20.46 106.64 -41.29
C ARG A 787 19.80 106.00 -40.07
N ALA A 788 20.56 105.21 -39.31
CA ALA A 788 20.21 104.67 -38.01
C ALA A 788 21.47 104.58 -37.15
N ALA A 789 21.32 104.23 -35.86
CA ALA A 789 22.45 104.08 -34.94
C ALA A 789 23.54 103.13 -35.47
N ASN A 790 23.14 102.16 -36.29
CA ASN A 790 23.98 101.08 -36.80
C ASN A 790 24.08 101.06 -38.34
N ILE A 791 23.67 102.15 -39.02
CA ILE A 791 23.72 102.28 -40.47
C ILE A 791 24.32 103.64 -40.86
N LEU A 792 25.48 103.61 -41.51
CA LEU A 792 26.09 104.77 -42.15
C LEU A 792 25.77 104.78 -43.64
N TYR A 793 25.67 105.96 -44.24
CA TYR A 793 25.50 106.09 -45.69
C TYR A 793 26.26 107.28 -46.28
N PHE A 794 26.55 107.16 -47.58
CA PHE A 794 27.16 108.20 -48.41
C PHE A 794 26.35 108.38 -49.70
N ASP A 795 25.90 109.60 -49.94
CA ASP A 795 25.06 110.01 -51.07
C ASP A 795 25.82 110.85 -52.11
N GLY A 796 27.15 110.86 -52.07
CA GLY A 796 27.97 111.56 -53.07
C GLY A 796 28.04 113.09 -52.91
N LYS A 797 27.68 113.62 -51.75
CA LYS A 797 27.73 115.05 -51.42
C LYS A 797 28.73 115.34 -50.29
N ASP A 798 29.25 116.57 -50.25
CA ASP A 798 30.11 117.04 -49.15
C ASP A 798 29.31 117.47 -47.90
N ASP A 799 30.02 117.93 -46.85
CA ASP A 799 29.40 118.37 -45.58
C ASP A 799 28.52 119.64 -45.75
N GLU A 800 28.63 120.38 -46.86
CA GLU A 800 27.76 121.51 -47.22
C GLU A 800 26.59 121.08 -48.15
N ASP A 801 26.40 119.76 -48.31
CA ASP A 801 25.42 119.10 -49.18
C ASP A 801 25.59 119.40 -50.68
N LYS A 802 26.79 119.82 -51.09
CA LYS A 802 27.13 120.05 -52.50
C LYS A 802 27.63 118.77 -53.15
N LEU A 803 27.18 118.51 -54.38
CA LEU A 803 27.58 117.33 -55.15
C LEU A 803 29.10 117.34 -55.42
N LEU A 804 29.74 116.22 -55.10
CA LEU A 804 31.17 116.02 -55.28
C LEU A 804 31.51 115.66 -56.72
N PRO A 805 32.54 116.25 -57.36
CA PRO A 805 32.86 115.95 -58.74
C PRO A 805 33.11 114.44 -58.96
N ALA A 806 32.74 113.94 -60.15
CA ALA A 806 32.94 112.53 -60.49
C ALA A 806 34.41 112.13 -60.31
N GLY A 807 34.64 110.98 -59.67
CA GLY A 807 35.96 110.56 -59.26
C GLY A 807 35.97 109.43 -58.24
N ILE A 808 37.18 109.06 -57.83
CA ILE A 808 37.42 108.02 -56.83
C ILE A 808 37.62 108.67 -55.47
N TYR A 809 36.86 108.20 -54.48
CA TYR A 809 36.94 108.66 -53.11
C TYR A 809 37.23 107.51 -52.16
N LEU A 810 37.94 107.82 -51.08
CA LEU A 810 38.30 106.86 -50.04
C LEU A 810 37.36 107.05 -48.86
N TYR A 811 36.70 106.00 -48.40
CA TYR A 811 36.01 106.04 -47.11
C TYR A 811 36.84 105.34 -46.05
N GLN A 812 36.82 105.90 -44.85
CA GLN A 812 37.36 105.29 -43.65
C GLN A 812 36.27 105.29 -42.58
N ILE A 813 35.97 104.10 -42.05
CA ILE A 813 35.00 103.87 -40.98
C ILE A 813 35.76 103.32 -39.79
N ASN A 814 35.68 104.00 -38.65
CA ASN A 814 36.35 103.62 -37.42
C ASN A 814 35.30 103.19 -36.40
N SER A 815 35.60 102.09 -35.70
CA SER A 815 34.87 101.74 -34.49
C SER A 815 35.27 102.69 -33.37
N VAL A 816 34.29 103.37 -32.77
CA VAL A 816 34.52 104.31 -31.66
C VAL A 816 34.95 103.56 -30.39
N THR A 817 34.64 102.27 -30.27
CA THR A 817 34.88 101.45 -29.07
C THR A 817 35.98 100.40 -29.21
N GLU A 818 36.32 99.94 -30.43
CA GLU A 818 37.21 98.78 -30.62
C GLU A 818 38.57 99.10 -31.26
N ASN A 819 38.86 100.38 -31.52
CA ASN A 819 40.11 100.84 -32.15
C ASN A 819 40.45 100.12 -33.48
N LYS A 820 39.43 99.64 -34.20
CA LYS A 820 39.51 99.01 -35.52
C LYS A 820 39.04 99.97 -36.62
N THR A 821 39.68 99.89 -37.77
CA THR A 821 39.48 100.82 -38.89
C THR A 821 39.22 100.04 -40.19
N PHE A 822 38.09 100.29 -40.84
CA PHE A 822 37.76 99.78 -42.17
C PHE A 822 37.98 100.86 -43.22
N LYS A 823 38.73 100.57 -44.28
CA LYS A 823 38.99 101.49 -45.38
C LYS A 823 38.54 100.88 -46.68
N GLY A 824 37.97 101.69 -47.56
CA GLY A 824 37.56 101.25 -48.88
C GLY A 824 37.46 102.40 -49.85
N ILE A 825 37.09 102.03 -51.08
CA ILE A 825 36.92 102.97 -52.18
C ILE A 825 35.44 103.04 -52.51
N VAL A 826 34.94 104.24 -52.76
CA VAL A 826 33.66 104.50 -53.42
C VAL A 826 33.92 105.33 -54.68
N VAL A 827 33.29 104.96 -55.78
CA VAL A 827 33.42 105.68 -57.05
C VAL A 827 32.13 106.47 -57.29
N ILE A 828 32.26 107.78 -57.46
CA ILE A 828 31.16 108.65 -57.90
C ILE A 828 31.22 108.75 -59.41
N LYS A 829 30.14 108.36 -60.07
CA LYS A 829 29.96 108.54 -61.51
C LYS A 829 28.67 109.32 -61.74
N TYR A 830 28.71 110.34 -62.58
CA TYR A 830 27.51 111.03 -63.06
C TYR A 830 27.11 110.50 -64.44
#